data_AF-A0A8H2VJE1-F1
#
_entry.id   AF-A0A8H2VJE1-F1
#
_cell.length_a   1.000
_cell.length_b   1.000
_cell.length_c   1.000
_cell.angle_alpha   90.00
_cell.angle_beta   90.00
_cell.angle_gamma   90.00
#
_symmetry.space_group_name_H-M   'P 1'
#
loop_
_entity.id
_entity.type
_entity.pdbx_description
1 polymer ?
#
loop_
_entity_poly.entity_id
_entity_poly.type
_entity_poly.pdbx_seq_one_letter_code
_entity_poly.pdbx_strand_id
1 'polypeptide(L)'
;MAPPPLRPENALKRAEELISVGESQAALQSLFDFFTARRIRFAEPAAVEPIVFRFLELGVDLKKGRMIKDALHQYKKLVQGSPEGLASVSAISRKFIDVVEKKIVSEQAKEDQKTDEEDDDLEGGITPENLLISAYEEDQSVAGFNDEALTSWMRFTWESYRAVLDLLRNNSQLEITYSGVVNRTMMFCLKNNRKNEFKRLADMLRQHLDAANYQQSKSGTNIVDLSDNETLQRYLEQRFQLVNCSVKLELWHEAFRSIEDVFHLMKLSKSSPKSSTLANYYQNIAKVFLVSGDSLLHTVAWKKFYDLYLSNPKATEDDFKTYTSTIFLSVLAAKLDDLPTVGYDRQFRLYRLLGLEGKPTRKEVMATLLEEDFYKYVNDDIKSLYAAMEVDFSAEGVKAQLSALLPKLNALPYFAQYVESIRDIIVRRSIVEASTNNNSITLTDLYKFVSLPEPFNMSEWSIERALLEAAVEDYVSFTIDHESNTVQFVKDPFTVFAQISAEAETTEDAEEEENDEIPEEIEGEEEIAEVEGEQAEGEEGATGAAEPEVIVTRNFYIRNRLSELSKTLSEVDTFAGLPYVAKVKLAREALIERNKESIEKAKAAAEERTKRHQEARRKYQEENALHAEADAEVRQKRNLEEKALMEAKLAEDARQRLIEKKRRELNALKETITAKAIGDINAKGNVYIDPALAKTMELKDLRTMIVSLLSKDQIELQEKVDYARNRLDYTERALRKVELPILQKEAEEYKAVDMTKYEAMNEKIIAAAKTEHEARLEDHERLTSVYSDFQSLKTKLESAHEAEFGAQRDALRAKFEEAKKARIAEVRQQRYDELVAQRKAEIAAEERAARAQSDEEIMRKRREMEDAVAKKNASVAAATPSIAPSIAPSQPRSSPFGSMNDSKREEIARRQREMEAALEERKSQPKASPFGSMDDSKREEIARKQREMEAALEQKNSSPAPKKGAYVPPSRRNRK
;
A
#
# COMPACT_ATOMS: atom_id res chain seq x y z
N MET A 1 4.23 -33.07 34.21
CA MET A 1 2.98 -32.37 33.84
C MET A 1 2.05 -32.45 35.03
N ALA A 2 1.80 -31.34 35.72
CA ALA A 2 0.99 -31.31 36.95
C ALA A 2 -0.52 -31.42 36.60
N PRO A 3 -1.35 -32.03 37.46
CA PRO A 3 -2.78 -32.21 37.19
C PRO A 3 -3.49 -30.85 37.06
N PRO A 4 -4.38 -30.68 36.06
CA PRO A 4 -5.03 -29.40 35.81
C PRO A 4 -5.95 -29.02 37.00
N PRO A 5 -5.83 -27.81 37.56
CA PRO A 5 -6.67 -27.39 38.67
C PRO A 5 -8.15 -27.40 38.25
N LEU A 6 -9.01 -27.94 39.11
CA LEU A 6 -10.45 -28.13 38.84
C LEU A 6 -11.28 -26.86 39.10
N ARG A 7 -10.81 -25.98 39.99
CA ARG A 7 -11.51 -24.73 40.36
C ARG A 7 -10.72 -23.49 39.93
N PRO A 8 -11.40 -22.41 39.49
CA PRO A 8 -10.78 -21.13 39.13
C PRO A 8 -9.81 -20.57 40.18
N GLU A 9 -10.22 -20.57 41.45
CA GLU A 9 -9.43 -20.06 42.58
C GLU A 9 -8.08 -20.77 42.76
N ASN A 10 -8.05 -22.08 42.48
CA ASN A 10 -6.83 -22.88 42.62
C ASN A 10 -5.81 -22.58 41.51
N ALA A 11 -6.29 -22.15 40.34
CA ALA A 11 -5.42 -21.72 39.25
C ALA A 11 -4.72 -20.39 39.59
N LEU A 12 -5.44 -19.45 40.20
CA LEU A 12 -4.86 -18.18 40.69
C LEU A 12 -3.81 -18.40 41.78
N LYS A 13 -4.15 -19.17 42.83
CA LYS A 13 -3.21 -19.48 43.92
C LYS A 13 -1.94 -20.14 43.41
N ARG A 14 -2.08 -21.10 42.48
CA ARG A 14 -0.93 -21.77 41.87
C ARG A 14 -0.07 -20.81 41.05
N ALA A 15 -0.69 -19.87 40.32
CA ALA A 15 0.06 -18.85 39.60
C ALA A 15 0.80 -17.91 40.55
N GLU A 16 0.17 -17.50 41.66
CA GLU A 16 0.80 -16.68 42.71
C GLU A 16 1.97 -17.39 43.40
N GLU A 17 1.83 -18.69 43.70
CA GLU A 17 2.94 -19.53 44.21
C GLU A 17 4.10 -19.62 43.22
N LEU A 18 3.82 -19.73 41.91
CA LEU A 18 4.88 -19.76 40.90
C LEU A 18 5.56 -18.40 40.73
N ILE A 19 4.81 -17.31 40.86
CA ILE A 19 5.35 -15.94 40.82
C ILE A 19 6.22 -15.68 42.05
N SER A 20 5.83 -16.13 43.25
CA SER A 20 6.61 -15.95 44.47
C SER A 20 7.95 -16.72 44.43
N VAL A 21 7.99 -17.84 43.70
CA VAL A 21 9.20 -18.62 43.44
C VAL A 21 10.07 -18.01 42.31
N GLY A 22 9.59 -16.97 41.63
CA GLY A 22 10.30 -16.31 40.51
C GLY A 22 10.06 -16.95 39.14
N GLU A 23 9.23 -17.99 39.06
CA GLU A 23 8.90 -18.73 37.83
C GLU A 23 7.70 -18.13 37.09
N SER A 24 7.83 -16.86 36.70
CA SER A 24 6.76 -16.09 36.04
C SER A 24 6.33 -16.67 34.67
N GLN A 25 7.24 -17.34 33.95
CA GLN A 25 6.91 -18.00 32.67
C GLN A 25 6.06 -19.25 32.88
N ALA A 26 6.38 -20.06 33.90
CA ALA A 26 5.57 -21.24 34.24
C ALA A 26 4.20 -20.82 34.79
N ALA A 27 4.13 -19.73 35.55
CA ALA A 27 2.87 -19.13 36.00
C ALA A 27 1.98 -18.76 34.79
N LEU A 28 2.54 -18.05 33.80
CA LEU A 28 1.83 -17.64 32.59
C LEU A 28 1.29 -18.84 31.80
N GLN A 29 2.10 -19.89 31.62
CA GLN A 29 1.66 -21.12 30.93
C GLN A 29 0.55 -21.83 31.71
N SER A 30 0.65 -21.90 33.04
CA SER A 30 -0.36 -22.56 33.87
C SER A 30 -1.73 -21.87 33.79
N LEU A 31 -1.75 -20.54 33.69
CA LEU A 31 -2.96 -19.75 33.49
C LEU A 31 -3.51 -19.96 32.08
N PHE A 32 -2.65 -19.92 31.06
CA PHE A 32 -3.02 -20.19 29.66
C PHE A 32 -3.73 -21.54 29.52
N ASP A 33 -3.15 -22.61 30.06
CA ASP A 33 -3.72 -23.96 29.99
C ASP A 33 -5.09 -24.04 30.70
N PHE A 34 -5.31 -23.22 31.73
CA PHE A 34 -6.55 -23.23 32.50
C PHE A 34 -7.74 -22.66 31.72
N PHE A 35 -7.62 -21.44 31.19
CA PHE A 35 -8.75 -20.73 30.58
C PHE A 35 -8.96 -21.07 29.09
N THR A 36 -7.97 -21.68 28.43
CA THR A 36 -8.11 -22.23 27.07
C THR A 36 -8.73 -23.64 27.05
N ALA A 37 -8.90 -24.26 28.22
CA ALA A 37 -9.48 -25.59 28.33
C ALA A 37 -10.95 -25.62 27.86
N ARG A 38 -11.36 -26.72 27.21
CA ARG A 38 -12.73 -26.89 26.68
C ARG A 38 -13.84 -26.72 27.72
N ARG A 39 -13.55 -27.01 28.99
CA ARG A 39 -14.50 -26.86 30.12
C ARG A 39 -15.00 -25.42 30.31
N ILE A 40 -14.20 -24.44 29.90
CA ILE A 40 -14.51 -23.01 30.04
C ILE A 40 -15.69 -22.59 29.17
N ARG A 41 -16.02 -23.37 28.12
CA ARG A 41 -17.23 -23.16 27.32
C ARG A 41 -18.51 -23.15 28.15
N PHE A 42 -18.56 -23.92 29.24
CA PHE A 42 -19.74 -24.04 30.10
C PHE A 42 -19.54 -23.37 31.47
N ALA A 43 -18.39 -22.75 31.71
CA ALA A 43 -18.13 -22.02 32.93
C ALA A 43 -18.76 -20.63 32.87
N GLU A 44 -19.16 -20.10 34.03
CA GLU A 44 -19.64 -18.73 34.13
C GLU A 44 -18.49 -17.76 33.79
N PRO A 45 -18.65 -16.86 32.79
CA PRO A 45 -17.56 -15.97 32.35
C PRO A 45 -17.00 -15.10 33.48
N ALA A 46 -17.85 -14.65 34.42
CA ALA A 46 -17.46 -13.83 35.56
C ALA A 46 -16.45 -14.52 36.49
N ALA A 47 -16.53 -15.85 36.64
CA ALA A 47 -15.60 -16.61 37.48
C ALA A 47 -14.23 -16.82 36.81
N VAL A 48 -14.16 -16.68 35.48
CA VAL A 48 -12.93 -16.88 34.69
C VAL A 48 -12.21 -15.56 34.42
N GLU A 49 -12.92 -14.45 34.39
CA GLU A 49 -12.40 -13.11 34.12
C GLU A 49 -11.19 -12.70 35.00
N PRO A 50 -11.18 -12.90 36.34
CA PRO A 50 -10.01 -12.57 37.17
C PRO A 50 -8.74 -13.34 36.80
N ILE A 51 -8.90 -14.57 36.30
CA ILE A 51 -7.78 -15.42 35.83
C ILE A 51 -7.18 -14.84 34.57
N VAL A 52 -8.04 -14.42 33.64
CA VAL A 52 -7.61 -13.79 32.40
C VAL A 52 -6.94 -12.43 32.70
N PHE A 53 -7.47 -11.65 33.65
CA PHE A 53 -6.83 -10.40 34.08
C PHE A 53 -5.42 -10.62 34.60
N ARG A 54 -5.22 -11.61 35.47
CA ARG A 54 -3.88 -11.91 35.99
C ARG A 54 -2.93 -12.43 34.90
N PHE A 55 -3.45 -13.23 33.97
CA PHE A 55 -2.70 -13.67 32.79
C PHE A 55 -2.26 -12.48 31.91
N LEU A 56 -3.13 -11.49 31.70
CA LEU A 56 -2.79 -10.30 30.92
C LEU A 56 -1.74 -9.44 31.59
N GLU A 57 -1.83 -9.23 32.90
CA GLU A 57 -0.82 -8.48 33.67
C GLU A 57 0.57 -9.12 33.53
N LEU A 58 0.67 -10.43 33.78
CA LEU A 58 1.92 -11.18 33.63
C LEU A 58 2.40 -11.25 32.18
N GLY A 59 1.47 -11.40 31.23
CA GLY A 59 1.79 -11.48 29.81
C GLY A 59 2.38 -10.18 29.27
N VAL A 60 1.88 -9.04 29.74
CA VAL A 60 2.41 -7.71 29.42
C VAL A 60 3.78 -7.49 30.05
N ASP A 61 3.96 -7.83 31.32
CA ASP A 61 5.26 -7.72 32.00
C ASP A 61 6.35 -8.55 31.31
N LEU A 62 6.00 -9.74 30.80
CA LEU A 62 6.92 -10.62 30.07
C LEU A 62 7.01 -10.33 28.56
N LYS A 63 6.29 -9.32 28.06
CA LYS A 63 6.22 -8.93 26.63
C LYS A 63 5.84 -10.08 25.69
N LYS A 64 4.98 -11.01 26.14
CA LYS A 64 4.56 -12.21 25.36
C LYS A 64 3.30 -11.96 24.53
N GLY A 65 3.37 -11.02 23.60
CA GLY A 65 2.20 -10.55 22.82
C GLY A 65 1.52 -11.64 21.98
N ARG A 66 2.31 -12.51 21.35
CA ARG A 66 1.77 -13.64 20.57
C ARG A 66 0.93 -14.60 21.43
N MET A 67 1.43 -14.93 22.62
CA MET A 67 0.72 -15.82 23.54
C MET A 67 -0.59 -15.20 24.01
N ILE A 68 -0.59 -13.89 24.31
CA ILE A 68 -1.81 -13.15 24.67
C ILE A 68 -2.81 -13.18 23.53
N LYS A 69 -2.38 -12.87 22.30
CA LYS A 69 -3.24 -12.90 21.11
C LYS A 69 -3.92 -14.25 20.94
N ASP A 70 -3.13 -15.33 20.93
CA ASP A 70 -3.65 -16.68 20.73
C ASP A 70 -4.63 -17.07 21.83
N ALA A 71 -4.33 -16.71 23.08
CA ALA A 71 -5.18 -17.00 24.22
C ALA A 71 -6.52 -16.24 24.18
N LEU A 72 -6.51 -14.96 23.81
CA LEU A 72 -7.72 -14.15 23.68
C LEU A 72 -8.64 -14.66 22.55
N HIS A 73 -8.06 -15.10 21.42
CA HIS A 73 -8.85 -15.70 20.33
C HIS A 73 -9.49 -17.03 20.75
N GLN A 74 -8.75 -17.86 21.50
CA GLN A 74 -9.26 -19.11 22.04
C GLN A 74 -10.37 -18.86 23.07
N TYR A 75 -10.16 -17.90 23.99
CA TYR A 75 -11.16 -17.51 24.97
C TYR A 75 -12.44 -17.01 24.31
N LYS A 76 -12.34 -16.07 23.34
CA LYS A 76 -13.49 -15.60 22.56
C LYS A 76 -14.24 -16.76 21.91
N LYS A 77 -13.54 -17.70 21.26
CA LYS A 77 -14.16 -18.86 20.61
C LYS A 77 -14.93 -19.77 21.59
N LEU A 78 -14.47 -19.90 22.83
CA LEU A 78 -15.13 -20.71 23.85
C LEU A 78 -16.38 -20.01 24.41
N VAL A 79 -16.34 -18.68 24.50
CA VAL A 79 -17.30 -17.88 25.28
C VAL A 79 -18.33 -17.14 24.40
N GLN A 80 -18.13 -17.08 23.08
CA GLN A 80 -19.02 -16.42 22.10
C GLN A 80 -20.46 -16.98 21.99
N GLY A 81 -20.78 -18.09 22.66
CA GLY A 81 -22.11 -18.70 22.63
C GLY A 81 -23.15 -17.95 23.47
N SER A 82 -22.72 -17.07 24.38
CA SER A 82 -23.60 -16.28 25.25
C SER A 82 -23.29 -14.77 25.13
N PRO A 83 -24.29 -13.88 25.29
CA PRO A 83 -24.07 -12.44 25.28
C PRO A 83 -23.21 -11.97 26.47
N GLU A 84 -23.41 -12.57 27.65
CA GLU A 84 -22.57 -12.35 28.85
C GLU A 84 -21.11 -12.69 28.58
N GLY A 85 -20.88 -13.72 27.78
CA GLY A 85 -19.56 -14.08 27.32
C GLY A 85 -18.88 -13.02 26.44
N LEU A 86 -19.62 -12.43 25.50
CA LEU A 86 -19.12 -11.33 24.67
C LEU A 86 -18.87 -10.07 25.50
N ALA A 87 -19.69 -9.81 26.53
CA ALA A 87 -19.44 -8.74 27.50
C ALA A 87 -18.15 -8.97 28.28
N SER A 88 -17.86 -10.21 28.69
CA SER A 88 -16.58 -10.58 29.32
C SER A 88 -15.39 -10.36 28.37
N VAL A 89 -15.50 -10.73 27.09
CA VAL A 89 -14.48 -10.44 26.07
C VAL A 89 -14.22 -8.94 25.94
N SER A 90 -15.26 -8.11 26.00
CA SER A 90 -15.15 -6.65 25.99
C SER A 90 -14.42 -6.11 27.24
N ALA A 91 -14.74 -6.62 28.43
CA ALA A 91 -14.08 -6.21 29.67
C ALA A 91 -12.59 -6.60 29.68
N ILE A 92 -12.27 -7.82 29.26
CA ILE A 92 -10.90 -8.33 29.10
C ILE A 92 -10.12 -7.51 28.09
N SER A 93 -10.72 -7.15 26.95
CA SER A 93 -10.06 -6.32 25.93
C SER A 93 -9.74 -4.92 26.46
N ARG A 94 -10.67 -4.29 27.20
CA ARG A 94 -10.42 -2.98 27.84
C ARG A 94 -9.30 -3.06 28.87
N LYS A 95 -9.35 -4.05 29.77
CA LYS A 95 -8.31 -4.26 30.79
C LYS A 95 -6.94 -4.53 30.16
N PHE A 96 -6.88 -5.30 29.06
CA PHE A 96 -5.61 -5.52 28.35
C PHE A 96 -5.02 -4.18 27.88
N ILE A 97 -5.80 -3.37 27.15
CA ILE A 97 -5.34 -2.05 26.68
C ILE A 97 -4.91 -1.15 27.85
N ASP A 98 -5.68 -1.10 28.95
CA ASP A 98 -5.33 -0.31 30.13
C ASP A 98 -4.00 -0.76 30.77
N VAL A 99 -3.72 -2.06 30.80
CA VAL A 99 -2.46 -2.59 31.33
C VAL A 99 -1.28 -2.20 30.44
N VAL A 100 -1.41 -2.31 29.11
CA VAL A 100 -0.32 -1.93 28.20
C VAL A 100 -0.07 -0.42 28.19
N GLU A 101 -1.12 0.40 28.25
CA GLU A 101 -0.97 1.86 28.34
C GLU A 101 -0.33 2.29 29.67
N LYS A 102 -0.76 1.71 30.80
CA LYS A 102 -0.12 1.97 32.10
C LYS A 102 1.35 1.58 32.07
N LYS A 103 1.70 0.48 31.40
CA LYS A 103 3.08 0.04 31.27
C LYS A 103 3.91 1.03 30.45
N ILE A 104 3.41 1.48 29.30
CA ILE A 104 4.08 2.53 28.50
C ILE A 104 4.30 3.80 29.30
N VAL A 105 3.29 4.28 30.02
CA VAL A 105 3.43 5.49 30.84
C VAL A 105 4.49 5.29 31.93
N SER A 106 4.54 4.09 32.54
CA SER A 106 5.56 3.80 33.54
C SER A 106 6.97 3.65 32.97
N GLU A 107 7.13 3.12 31.76
CA GLU A 107 8.45 3.00 31.12
C GLU A 107 8.92 4.35 30.56
N GLN A 108 8.02 5.15 29.99
CA GLN A 108 8.30 6.53 29.61
C GLN A 108 8.78 7.35 30.82
N ALA A 109 8.07 7.29 31.94
CA ALA A 109 8.46 8.01 33.15
C ALA A 109 9.81 7.55 33.72
N LYS A 110 10.18 6.27 33.55
CA LYS A 110 11.50 5.77 33.96
C LYS A 110 12.61 6.25 33.03
N GLU A 111 12.34 6.40 31.75
CA GLU A 111 13.31 6.91 30.79
C GLU A 111 13.49 8.42 30.94
N ASP A 112 12.40 9.16 31.15
CA ASP A 112 12.45 10.58 31.48
C ASP A 112 13.30 10.79 32.75
N GLN A 113 13.10 9.98 33.79
CA GLN A 113 13.93 9.99 35.02
C GLN A 113 15.40 9.64 34.77
N LYS A 114 15.69 8.66 33.91
CA LYS A 114 17.08 8.31 33.56
C LYS A 114 17.76 9.41 32.76
N THR A 115 17.03 10.06 31.87
CA THR A 115 17.53 11.17 31.06
C THR A 115 17.89 12.35 31.98
N ASP A 116 17.03 12.66 32.96
CA ASP A 116 17.31 13.68 33.98
C ASP A 116 18.55 13.34 34.84
N GLU A 117 18.77 12.06 35.17
CA GLU A 117 19.95 11.59 35.93
C GLU A 117 21.24 11.57 35.08
N GLU A 118 21.14 11.31 33.77
CA GLU A 118 22.26 11.32 32.82
C GLU A 118 22.66 12.76 32.41
N ASP A 119 21.70 13.70 32.35
CA ASP A 119 21.96 15.12 32.08
C ASP A 119 22.69 15.83 33.24
N ASP A 120 22.61 15.30 34.47
CA ASP A 120 23.41 15.74 35.62
C ASP A 120 24.87 15.22 35.57
N ASP A 121 25.18 14.24 34.71
CA ASP A 121 26.54 13.73 34.45
C ASP A 121 27.05 14.20 33.06
N LEU A 122 27.44 15.47 33.00
CA LEU A 122 27.95 16.21 31.82
C LEU A 122 29.08 15.53 31.01
N GLU A 123 29.68 14.43 31.50
CA GLU A 123 30.70 13.65 30.77
C GLU A 123 30.11 12.53 29.88
N GLY A 124 28.81 12.21 29.97
CA GLY A 124 28.17 11.10 29.24
C GLY A 124 27.63 11.43 27.83
N GLY A 125 27.32 12.70 27.55
CA GLY A 125 26.57 13.10 26.34
C GLY A 125 27.38 13.17 25.04
N ILE A 126 28.72 13.31 25.10
CA ILE A 126 29.57 13.49 23.91
C ILE A 126 30.59 12.36 23.83
N THR A 127 30.10 11.13 23.65
CA THR A 127 30.98 10.04 23.22
C THR A 127 31.34 10.23 21.74
N PRO A 128 32.56 9.87 21.30
CA PRO A 128 32.94 9.93 19.89
C PRO A 128 32.01 9.13 18.97
N GLU A 129 31.38 8.08 19.51
CA GLU A 129 30.40 7.25 18.83
C GLU A 129 29.05 7.99 18.64
N ASN A 130 28.53 8.64 19.68
CA ASN A 130 27.32 9.46 19.59
C ASN A 130 27.52 10.65 18.64
N LEU A 131 28.72 11.26 18.64
CA LEU A 131 29.05 12.35 17.73
C LEU A 131 29.09 11.87 16.27
N LEU A 132 29.67 10.69 16.00
CA LEU A 132 29.72 10.12 14.65
C LEU A 132 28.32 9.73 14.13
N ILE A 133 27.45 9.20 15.01
CA ILE A 133 26.08 8.85 14.66
C ILE A 133 25.25 10.13 14.45
N SER A 134 25.39 11.14 15.31
CA SER A 134 24.74 12.46 15.11
C SER A 134 25.21 13.22 13.88
N ALA A 135 26.40 12.90 13.35
CA ALA A 135 26.90 13.46 12.10
C ALA A 135 26.40 12.68 10.87
N TYR A 136 25.94 11.45 11.05
CA TYR A 136 25.42 10.57 9.99
C TYR A 136 23.89 10.59 9.91
N GLU A 137 23.20 10.69 11.05
CA GLU A 137 21.76 10.87 11.16
C GLU A 137 21.45 12.36 11.35
N GLU A 138 20.53 12.93 10.57
CA GLU A 138 20.09 14.33 10.71
C GLU A 138 19.31 14.61 12.02
N ASP A 139 19.13 13.59 12.87
CA ASP A 139 18.37 13.68 14.11
C ASP A 139 19.32 13.95 15.30
N GLN A 140 19.39 15.21 15.72
CA GLN A 140 20.32 15.70 16.76
C GLN A 140 19.90 15.34 18.20
N SER A 141 18.90 14.48 18.40
CA SER A 141 18.40 14.18 19.73
C SER A 141 19.18 13.04 20.40
N VAL A 142 19.72 13.31 21.59
CA VAL A 142 20.30 12.30 22.52
C VAL A 142 19.29 11.16 22.80
N ALA A 143 18.00 11.43 22.60
CA ALA A 143 16.90 10.46 22.68
C ALA A 143 17.03 9.27 21.71
N GLY A 144 17.71 9.41 20.56
CA GLY A 144 17.87 8.31 19.60
C GLY A 144 18.60 7.09 20.14
N PHE A 145 19.45 7.26 21.17
CA PHE A 145 20.23 6.17 21.77
C PHE A 145 19.50 5.42 22.89
N ASN A 146 18.65 6.11 23.66
CA ASN A 146 17.86 5.52 24.75
C ASN A 146 16.48 4.98 24.29
N ASP A 147 16.02 5.38 23.09
CA ASP A 147 14.73 4.99 22.51
C ASP A 147 14.62 3.51 22.09
N GLU A 148 15.68 2.68 21.99
CA GLU A 148 15.48 1.28 21.58
C GLU A 148 14.57 0.54 22.57
N ALA A 149 14.74 0.76 23.87
CA ALA A 149 13.92 0.13 24.90
C ALA A 149 12.46 0.60 24.82
N LEU A 150 12.24 1.91 24.73
CA LEU A 150 10.92 2.52 24.65
C LEU A 150 10.22 2.25 23.33
N THR A 151 10.90 2.41 22.19
CA THR A 151 10.42 1.97 20.87
C THR A 151 10.05 0.50 20.88
N SER A 152 10.80 -0.36 21.59
CA SER A 152 10.44 -1.77 21.71
C SER A 152 9.10 -1.96 22.44
N TRP A 153 8.81 -1.14 23.46
CA TRP A 153 7.53 -1.15 24.18
C TRP A 153 6.43 -0.49 23.35
N MET A 154 6.69 0.61 22.65
CA MET A 154 5.73 1.26 21.75
C MET A 154 5.31 0.32 20.61
N ARG A 155 6.26 -0.45 20.07
CA ARG A 155 5.96 -1.50 19.09
C ARG A 155 5.06 -2.58 19.70
N PHE A 156 5.34 -2.99 20.93
CA PHE A 156 4.53 -3.97 21.64
C PHE A 156 3.11 -3.46 21.93
N THR A 157 2.93 -2.19 22.28
CA THR A 157 1.59 -1.61 22.46
C THR A 157 0.85 -1.45 21.16
N TRP A 158 1.51 -1.03 20.09
CA TRP A 158 0.94 -1.05 18.74
C TRP A 158 0.46 -2.46 18.34
N GLU A 159 1.29 -3.49 18.52
CA GLU A 159 0.92 -4.87 18.24
C GLU A 159 -0.25 -5.35 19.12
N SER A 160 -0.33 -4.85 20.36
CA SER A 160 -1.44 -5.12 21.29
C SER A 160 -2.75 -4.47 20.83
N TYR A 161 -2.74 -3.19 20.45
CA TYR A 161 -3.90 -2.52 19.84
C TYR A 161 -4.37 -3.26 18.59
N ARG A 162 -3.43 -3.58 17.68
CA ARG A 162 -3.73 -4.34 16.46
C ARG A 162 -4.37 -5.68 16.78
N ALA A 163 -3.83 -6.44 17.74
CA ALA A 163 -4.38 -7.73 18.12
C ALA A 163 -5.80 -7.62 18.70
N VAL A 164 -6.10 -6.57 19.46
CA VAL A 164 -7.45 -6.31 19.99
C VAL A 164 -8.41 -5.87 18.90
N LEU A 165 -8.00 -5.02 17.96
CA LEU A 165 -8.83 -4.62 16.82
C LEU A 165 -9.14 -5.83 15.91
N ASP A 166 -8.15 -6.68 15.64
CA ASP A 166 -8.35 -7.96 14.92
C ASP A 166 -9.30 -8.91 15.66
N LEU A 167 -9.25 -8.93 16.99
CA LEU A 167 -10.13 -9.75 17.83
C LEU A 167 -11.58 -9.25 17.82
N LEU A 168 -11.79 -7.93 17.87
CA LEU A 168 -13.11 -7.31 18.04
C LEU A 168 -13.83 -7.01 16.71
N ARG A 169 -13.16 -7.13 15.55
CA ARG A 169 -13.73 -6.79 14.24
C ARG A 169 -15.03 -7.55 13.92
N ASN A 170 -15.91 -6.88 13.19
CA ASN A 170 -17.14 -7.40 12.58
C ASN A 170 -18.03 -8.21 13.53
N ASN A 171 -18.29 -7.68 14.73
CA ASN A 171 -19.24 -8.29 15.67
C ASN A 171 -20.10 -7.19 16.31
N SER A 172 -21.42 -7.28 16.13
CA SER A 172 -22.37 -6.24 16.54
C SER A 172 -22.35 -5.92 18.04
N GLN A 173 -22.14 -6.94 18.90
CA GLN A 173 -22.11 -6.77 20.35
C GLN A 173 -20.79 -6.16 20.87
N LEU A 174 -19.74 -6.14 20.03
CA LEU A 174 -18.40 -5.69 20.41
C LEU A 174 -18.03 -4.33 19.79
N GLU A 175 -18.91 -3.74 18.99
CA GLU A 175 -18.64 -2.50 18.24
C GLU A 175 -18.30 -1.31 19.14
N ILE A 176 -18.95 -1.21 20.31
CA ILE A 176 -18.71 -0.13 21.27
C ILE A 176 -17.26 -0.17 21.76
N THR A 177 -16.83 -1.37 22.18
CA THR A 177 -15.46 -1.59 22.65
C THR A 177 -14.47 -1.41 21.52
N TYR A 178 -14.77 -1.93 20.32
CA TYR A 178 -13.96 -1.73 19.13
C TYR A 178 -13.74 -0.24 18.83
N SER A 179 -14.80 0.55 18.79
CA SER A 179 -14.74 2.00 18.57
C SER A 179 -13.87 2.71 19.62
N GLY A 180 -14.03 2.36 20.90
CA GLY A 180 -13.19 2.90 21.97
C GLY A 180 -11.70 2.58 21.78
N VAL A 181 -11.36 1.36 21.35
CA VAL A 181 -9.97 0.95 21.08
C VAL A 181 -9.41 1.66 19.86
N VAL A 182 -10.21 1.85 18.80
CA VAL A 182 -9.82 2.61 17.60
C VAL A 182 -9.40 4.04 17.98
N ASN A 183 -10.24 4.73 18.76
CA ASN A 183 -9.97 6.11 19.18
C ASN A 183 -8.71 6.20 20.05
N ARG A 184 -8.50 5.25 20.97
CA ARG A 184 -7.26 5.18 21.78
C ARG A 184 -6.02 4.91 20.91
N THR A 185 -6.14 4.02 19.91
CA THR A 185 -5.03 3.70 19.00
C THR A 185 -4.63 4.93 18.16
N MET A 186 -5.61 5.71 17.67
CA MET A 186 -5.33 6.97 16.96
C MET A 186 -4.62 7.98 17.86
N MET A 187 -5.09 8.15 19.10
CA MET A 187 -4.46 9.07 20.06
C MET A 187 -3.06 8.62 20.47
N PHE A 188 -2.81 7.31 20.59
CA PHE A 188 -1.48 6.74 20.80
C PHE A 188 -0.53 7.09 19.64
N CYS A 189 -0.97 6.90 18.39
CA CYS A 189 -0.15 7.24 17.22
C CYS A 189 0.14 8.74 17.14
N LEU A 190 -0.84 9.57 17.51
CA LEU A 190 -0.69 11.03 17.55
C LEU A 190 0.28 11.48 18.63
N LYS A 191 0.14 10.95 19.86
CA LYS A 191 0.98 11.33 21.01
C LYS A 191 2.46 11.01 20.78
N ASN A 192 2.73 9.87 20.13
CA ASN A 192 4.09 9.36 19.94
C ASN A 192 4.61 9.59 18.50
N ASN A 193 3.96 10.43 17.69
CA ASN A 193 4.34 10.75 16.30
C ASN A 193 4.59 9.52 15.38
N ARG A 194 3.86 8.42 15.59
CA ARG A 194 4.03 7.15 14.85
C ARG A 194 3.27 7.15 13.51
N LYS A 195 3.80 7.87 12.52
CA LYS A 195 3.16 8.06 11.19
C LYS A 195 2.89 6.75 10.42
N ASN A 196 3.82 5.79 10.44
CA ASN A 196 3.68 4.53 9.69
C ASN A 196 2.64 3.58 10.28
N GLU A 197 2.56 3.51 11.61
CA GLU A 197 1.56 2.71 12.32
C GLU A 197 0.16 3.29 12.11
N PHE A 198 0.03 4.62 12.13
CA PHE A 198 -1.21 5.31 11.80
C PHE A 198 -1.70 5.00 10.38
N LYS A 199 -0.82 5.01 9.35
CA LYS A 199 -1.19 4.60 7.99
C LYS A 199 -1.70 3.15 7.94
N ARG A 200 -1.01 2.23 8.62
CA ARG A 200 -1.44 0.82 8.74
C ARG A 200 -2.77 0.68 9.47
N LEU A 201 -3.03 1.51 10.49
CA LEU A 201 -4.32 1.54 11.19
C LEU A 201 -5.43 1.94 10.23
N ALA A 202 -5.24 3.03 9.48
CA ALA A 202 -6.24 3.52 8.53
C ALA A 202 -6.60 2.46 7.47
N ASP A 203 -5.59 1.79 6.89
CA ASP A 203 -5.82 0.72 5.93
C ASP A 203 -6.54 -0.49 6.56
N MET A 204 -6.22 -0.84 7.81
CA MET A 204 -6.93 -1.88 8.56
C MET A 204 -8.42 -1.52 8.76
N LEU A 205 -8.71 -0.26 9.10
CA LEU A 205 -10.09 0.21 9.30
C LEU A 205 -10.91 0.14 8.01
N ARG A 206 -10.30 0.42 6.85
CA ARG A 206 -10.92 0.24 5.53
C ARG A 206 -11.20 -1.23 5.27
N GLN A 207 -10.20 -2.09 5.47
CA GLN A 207 -10.36 -3.53 5.31
C GLN A 207 -11.47 -4.12 6.21
N HIS A 208 -11.60 -3.64 7.45
CA HIS A 208 -12.67 -4.06 8.35
C HIS A 208 -14.06 -3.63 7.84
N LEU A 209 -14.18 -2.40 7.34
CA LEU A 209 -15.44 -1.91 6.76
C LEU A 209 -15.82 -2.66 5.48
N ASP A 210 -14.86 -2.93 4.59
CA ASP A 210 -15.09 -3.73 3.38
C ASP A 210 -15.55 -5.15 3.72
N ALA A 211 -14.94 -5.76 4.74
CA ALA A 211 -15.36 -7.06 5.24
C ALA A 211 -16.79 -7.01 5.83
N ALA A 212 -17.17 -5.93 6.50
CA ALA A 212 -18.54 -5.74 7.00
C ALA A 212 -19.55 -5.57 5.86
N ASN A 213 -19.20 -4.81 4.81
CA ASN A 213 -19.99 -4.67 3.58
C ASN A 213 -20.23 -6.02 2.90
N TYR A 214 -19.17 -6.82 2.73
CA TYR A 214 -19.27 -8.15 2.14
C TYR A 214 -20.16 -9.09 2.97
N GLN A 215 -20.13 -8.97 4.30
CA GLN A 215 -20.93 -9.78 5.21
C GLN A 215 -22.41 -9.37 5.27
N GLN A 216 -22.81 -8.19 4.79
CA GLN A 216 -24.24 -7.79 4.72
C GLN A 216 -25.07 -8.76 3.88
N SER A 217 -24.47 -9.35 2.83
CA SER A 217 -25.13 -10.35 1.97
C SER A 217 -25.32 -11.72 2.64
N LYS A 218 -24.69 -11.95 3.80
CA LYS A 218 -24.69 -13.24 4.49
C LYS A 218 -25.61 -13.17 5.70
N SER A 219 -26.54 -14.12 5.80
CA SER A 219 -27.33 -14.30 7.02
C SER A 219 -26.50 -15.08 8.05
N GLY A 220 -26.09 -14.41 9.12
CA GLY A 220 -25.35 -15.00 10.23
C GLY A 220 -25.60 -14.26 11.55
N THR A 221 -25.33 -14.92 12.67
CA THR A 221 -25.53 -14.35 14.00
C THR A 221 -24.39 -13.37 14.36
N ASN A 222 -24.73 -12.28 15.06
CA ASN A 222 -23.79 -11.23 15.53
C ASN A 222 -23.02 -10.49 14.42
N ILE A 223 -23.53 -10.46 13.19
CA ILE A 223 -22.97 -9.64 12.10
C ILE A 223 -23.33 -8.17 12.37
N VAL A 224 -22.40 -7.27 12.06
CA VAL A 224 -22.59 -5.80 12.07
C VAL A 224 -23.67 -5.45 11.07
N ASP A 225 -24.72 -4.71 11.45
CA ASP A 225 -25.73 -4.22 10.52
C ASP A 225 -25.40 -2.80 10.09
N LEU A 226 -25.08 -2.61 8.81
CA LEU A 226 -24.78 -1.27 8.27
C LEU A 226 -26.04 -0.46 7.93
N SER A 227 -27.22 -1.04 8.12
CA SER A 227 -28.50 -0.32 8.07
C SER A 227 -28.80 0.41 9.37
N ASP A 228 -28.18 -0.04 10.47
CA ASP A 228 -28.37 0.56 11.79
C ASP A 228 -27.69 1.92 11.89
N ASN A 229 -28.43 2.88 12.44
CA ASN A 229 -28.00 4.26 12.53
C ASN A 229 -26.89 4.45 13.58
N GLU A 230 -27.00 3.79 14.73
CA GLU A 230 -26.02 3.90 15.80
C GLU A 230 -24.67 3.32 15.36
N THR A 231 -24.70 2.18 14.67
CA THR A 231 -23.52 1.54 14.06
C THR A 231 -22.82 2.47 13.06
N LEU A 232 -23.58 3.04 12.11
CA LEU A 232 -23.03 3.99 11.14
C LEU A 232 -22.48 5.26 11.80
N GLN A 233 -23.16 5.79 12.81
CA GLN A 233 -22.69 6.96 13.56
C GLN A 233 -21.36 6.69 14.26
N ARG A 234 -21.16 5.51 14.86
CA ARG A 234 -19.88 5.11 15.48
C ARG A 234 -18.76 5.04 14.45
N TYR A 235 -18.99 4.43 13.29
CA TYR A 235 -17.98 4.39 12.24
C TYR A 235 -17.66 5.79 11.71
N LEU A 236 -18.68 6.64 11.55
CA LEU A 236 -18.50 8.01 11.11
C LEU A 236 -17.67 8.84 12.11
N GLU A 237 -17.93 8.71 13.42
CA GLU A 237 -17.13 9.35 14.47
C GLU A 237 -15.65 8.90 14.44
N GLN A 238 -15.38 7.61 14.22
CA GLN A 238 -14.01 7.10 14.04
C GLN A 238 -13.32 7.74 12.82
N ARG A 239 -14.04 7.87 11.68
CA ARG A 239 -13.47 8.45 10.46
C ARG A 239 -13.24 9.97 10.60
N PHE A 240 -14.11 10.70 11.32
CA PHE A 240 -13.85 12.09 11.67
C PHE A 240 -12.58 12.25 12.53
N GLN A 241 -12.40 11.38 13.52
CA GLN A 241 -11.18 11.39 14.34
C GLN A 241 -9.95 11.00 13.52
N LEU A 242 -10.08 10.06 12.57
CA LEU A 242 -9.02 9.69 11.64
C LEU A 242 -8.56 10.91 10.83
N VAL A 243 -9.49 11.67 10.22
CA VAL A 243 -9.16 12.91 9.50
C VAL A 243 -8.44 13.91 10.40
N ASN A 244 -8.96 14.15 11.61
CA ASN A 244 -8.34 15.08 12.57
C ASN A 244 -6.89 14.68 12.92
N CYS A 245 -6.65 13.39 13.21
CA CYS A 245 -5.31 12.90 13.50
C CYS A 245 -4.39 12.95 12.27
N SER A 246 -4.90 12.65 11.07
CA SER A 246 -4.15 12.77 9.81
C SER A 246 -3.66 14.20 9.58
N VAL A 247 -4.52 15.21 9.80
CA VAL A 247 -4.14 16.62 9.66
C VAL A 247 -3.10 17.02 10.71
N LYS A 248 -3.27 16.60 11.97
CA LYS A 248 -2.30 16.91 13.04
C LYS A 248 -0.94 16.23 12.85
N LEU A 249 -0.90 15.06 12.21
CA LEU A 249 0.34 14.36 11.86
C LEU A 249 0.93 14.82 10.51
N GLU A 250 0.28 15.78 9.83
CA GLU A 250 0.64 16.31 8.52
C GLU A 250 0.72 15.22 7.44
N LEU A 251 -0.13 14.20 7.56
CA LEU A 251 -0.27 13.13 6.59
C LEU A 251 -1.35 13.50 5.56
N TRP A 252 -1.04 14.48 4.71
CA TRP A 252 -1.99 15.08 3.76
C TRP A 252 -2.64 14.06 2.82
N HIS A 253 -1.86 13.15 2.25
CA HIS A 253 -2.41 12.08 1.40
C HIS A 253 -3.35 11.15 2.17
N GLU A 254 -3.06 10.83 3.44
CA GLU A 254 -3.95 10.01 4.25
C GLU A 254 -5.23 10.77 4.64
N ALA A 255 -5.11 12.07 4.90
CA ALA A 255 -6.25 12.93 5.16
C ALA A 255 -7.22 12.92 3.96
N PHE A 256 -6.71 13.02 2.72
CA PHE A 256 -7.51 12.91 1.50
C PHE A 256 -8.28 11.59 1.39
N ARG A 257 -7.60 10.45 1.58
CA ARG A 257 -8.26 9.13 1.57
C ARG A 257 -9.32 9.02 2.66
N SER A 258 -9.04 9.57 3.84
CA SER A 258 -9.97 9.55 4.98
C SER A 258 -11.18 10.46 4.77
N ILE A 259 -11.04 11.57 4.04
CA ILE A 259 -12.17 12.44 3.62
C ILE A 259 -13.10 11.69 2.68
N GLU A 260 -12.55 10.91 1.74
CA GLU A 260 -13.35 10.04 0.87
C GLU A 260 -14.11 8.99 1.70
N ASP A 261 -13.44 8.35 2.66
CA ASP A 261 -14.11 7.40 3.56
C ASP A 261 -15.30 8.07 4.28
N VAL A 262 -15.09 9.24 4.90
CA VAL A 262 -16.17 10.01 5.56
C VAL A 262 -17.32 10.27 4.61
N PHE A 263 -17.05 10.73 3.38
CA PHE A 263 -18.09 11.02 2.40
C PHE A 263 -18.92 9.78 2.04
N HIS A 264 -18.28 8.63 1.79
CA HIS A 264 -18.99 7.39 1.49
C HIS A 264 -19.87 6.95 2.67
N LEU A 265 -19.39 7.06 3.92
CA LEU A 265 -20.19 6.76 5.10
C LEU A 265 -21.34 7.75 5.29
N MET A 266 -21.13 9.04 5.03
CA MET A 266 -22.19 10.06 5.08
C MET A 266 -23.29 9.79 4.04
N LYS A 267 -22.92 9.27 2.86
CA LYS A 267 -23.87 8.88 1.81
C LYS A 267 -24.68 7.63 2.19
N LEU A 268 -24.09 6.71 2.95
CA LEU A 268 -24.76 5.51 3.47
C LEU A 268 -25.68 5.86 4.65
N SER A 269 -25.29 6.82 5.49
CA SER A 269 -26.07 7.26 6.65
C SER A 269 -27.31 8.07 6.25
N LYS A 270 -28.44 7.77 6.88
CA LYS A 270 -29.67 8.58 6.79
C LYS A 270 -29.73 9.71 7.83
N SER A 271 -28.99 9.58 8.94
CA SER A 271 -28.94 10.61 9.99
C SER A 271 -27.77 11.54 9.76
N SER A 272 -27.99 12.83 10.03
CA SER A 272 -26.93 13.82 10.03
C SER A 272 -26.02 13.65 11.25
N PRO A 273 -24.69 13.79 11.09
CA PRO A 273 -23.77 13.75 12.21
C PRO A 273 -23.97 14.95 13.15
N LYS A 274 -23.38 14.86 14.34
CA LYS A 274 -23.36 15.97 15.31
C LYS A 274 -22.73 17.21 14.67
N SER A 275 -23.38 18.36 14.83
CA SER A 275 -22.92 19.64 14.26
C SER A 275 -21.48 19.98 14.69
N SER A 276 -21.12 19.76 15.96
CA SER A 276 -19.75 20.03 16.44
C SER A 276 -18.66 19.21 15.74
N THR A 277 -18.91 17.91 15.51
CA THR A 277 -17.95 17.04 14.80
C THR A 277 -17.84 17.40 13.33
N LEU A 278 -18.96 17.80 12.73
CA LEU A 278 -19.01 18.21 11.32
C LEU A 278 -18.30 19.56 11.11
N ALA A 279 -18.40 20.49 12.07
CA ALA A 279 -17.65 21.75 12.04
C ALA A 279 -16.13 21.51 12.09
N ASN A 280 -15.67 20.65 13.00
CA ASN A 280 -14.25 20.28 13.08
C ASN A 280 -13.77 19.61 11.78
N TYR A 281 -14.60 18.77 11.17
CA TYR A 281 -14.32 18.14 9.89
C TYR A 281 -14.14 19.16 8.76
N TYR A 282 -15.06 20.12 8.58
CA TYR A 282 -14.91 21.15 7.56
C TYR A 282 -13.68 22.04 7.79
N GLN A 283 -13.36 22.36 9.05
CA GLN A 283 -12.13 23.08 9.38
C GLN A 283 -10.87 22.30 8.97
N ASN A 284 -10.83 20.98 9.21
CA ASN A 284 -9.71 20.14 8.80
C ASN A 284 -9.62 19.98 7.28
N ILE A 285 -10.76 19.80 6.59
CA ILE A 285 -10.80 19.76 5.14
C ILE A 285 -10.28 21.06 4.53
N ALA A 286 -10.68 22.21 5.07
CA ALA A 286 -10.20 23.49 4.60
C ALA A 286 -8.67 23.55 4.67
N LYS A 287 -8.05 23.12 5.78
CA LYS A 287 -6.58 23.02 5.88
C LYS A 287 -5.96 22.09 4.84
N VAL A 288 -6.56 20.91 4.62
CA VAL A 288 -6.10 19.94 3.61
C VAL A 288 -6.12 20.53 2.20
N PHE A 289 -7.19 21.23 1.83
CA PHE A 289 -7.29 21.86 0.52
C PHE A 289 -6.34 23.05 0.33
N LEU A 290 -6.02 23.78 1.41
CA LEU A 290 -5.01 24.84 1.36
C LEU A 290 -3.64 24.27 0.98
N VAL A 291 -3.23 23.18 1.64
CA VAL A 291 -1.93 22.52 1.36
C VAL A 291 -1.93 21.84 -0.02
N SER A 292 -3.08 21.35 -0.49
CA SER A 292 -3.25 20.80 -1.84
C SER A 292 -3.07 21.86 -2.95
N GLY A 293 -3.19 23.15 -2.62
CA GLY A 293 -3.22 24.25 -3.59
C GLY A 293 -4.61 24.52 -4.19
N ASP A 294 -5.66 23.85 -3.69
CA ASP A 294 -7.03 23.94 -4.21
C ASP A 294 -7.86 24.99 -3.47
N SER A 295 -7.58 26.26 -3.78
CA SER A 295 -8.14 27.41 -3.06
C SER A 295 -9.68 27.56 -3.18
N LEU A 296 -10.28 27.12 -4.30
CA LEU A 296 -11.74 27.14 -4.47
C LEU A 296 -12.43 26.14 -3.53
N LEU A 297 -11.92 24.91 -3.46
CA LEU A 297 -12.44 23.88 -2.54
C LEU A 297 -12.22 24.27 -1.08
N HIS A 298 -11.08 24.89 -0.78
CA HIS A 298 -10.80 25.47 0.53
C HIS A 298 -11.86 26.50 0.94
N THR A 299 -12.21 27.43 0.05
CA THR A 299 -13.28 28.41 0.33
C THR A 299 -14.61 27.72 0.55
N VAL A 300 -15.03 26.80 -0.32
CA VAL A 300 -16.32 26.11 -0.18
C VAL A 300 -16.38 25.34 1.15
N ALA A 301 -15.28 24.70 1.56
CA ALA A 301 -15.20 24.02 2.85
C ALA A 301 -15.40 25.00 4.02
N TRP A 302 -14.77 26.17 3.97
CA TRP A 302 -14.98 27.21 4.99
C TRP A 302 -16.39 27.81 4.96
N LYS A 303 -17.00 27.98 3.79
CA LYS A 303 -18.40 28.43 3.68
C LYS A 303 -19.33 27.42 4.38
N LYS A 304 -19.16 26.12 4.13
CA LYS A 304 -19.91 25.07 4.82
C LYS A 304 -19.68 25.05 6.32
N PHE A 305 -18.46 25.36 6.77
CA PHE A 305 -18.17 25.55 8.18
C PHE A 305 -18.93 26.76 8.75
N TYR A 306 -18.92 27.90 8.05
CA TYR A 306 -19.60 29.11 8.46
C TYR A 306 -21.12 28.93 8.56
N ASP A 307 -21.74 28.30 7.56
CA ASP A 307 -23.17 28.00 7.55
C ASP A 307 -23.58 27.17 8.78
N LEU A 308 -22.71 26.24 9.19
CA LEU A 308 -22.91 25.45 10.39
C LEU A 308 -22.65 26.25 11.67
N TYR A 309 -21.66 27.14 11.65
CA TYR A 309 -21.30 28.01 12.77
C TYR A 309 -22.38 29.04 13.10
N LEU A 310 -23.17 29.51 12.11
CA LEU A 310 -24.33 30.39 12.34
C LEU A 310 -25.35 29.80 13.33
N SER A 311 -25.47 28.47 13.36
CA SER A 311 -26.37 27.75 14.29
C SER A 311 -25.80 27.59 15.71
N ASN A 312 -24.58 28.04 15.97
CA ASN A 312 -23.89 27.82 17.24
C ASN A 312 -24.29 28.86 18.30
N PRO A 313 -24.78 28.45 19.48
CA PRO A 313 -25.18 29.38 20.54
C PRO A 313 -24.02 30.15 21.19
N LYS A 314 -22.76 29.73 20.98
CA LYS A 314 -21.56 30.38 21.55
C LYS A 314 -20.83 31.30 20.55
N ALA A 315 -21.42 31.57 19.39
CA ALA A 315 -20.77 32.38 18.37
C ALA A 315 -20.67 33.85 18.79
N THR A 316 -19.47 34.43 18.68
CA THR A 316 -19.25 35.86 18.92
C THR A 316 -19.22 36.63 17.60
N GLU A 317 -19.53 37.94 17.65
CA GLU A 317 -19.49 38.82 16.48
C GLU A 317 -18.07 38.95 15.90
N ASP A 318 -17.05 38.94 16.76
CA ASP A 318 -15.65 38.93 16.35
C ASP A 318 -15.25 37.63 15.62
N ASP A 319 -15.79 36.48 16.04
CA ASP A 319 -15.59 35.21 15.32
C ASP A 319 -16.20 35.26 13.93
N PHE A 320 -17.43 35.80 13.80
CA PHE A 320 -18.04 35.98 12.47
C PHE A 320 -17.18 36.89 11.60
N LYS A 321 -16.70 38.00 12.14
CA LYS A 321 -15.83 38.92 11.41
C LYS A 321 -14.53 38.26 10.93
N THR A 322 -13.89 37.45 11.77
CA THR A 322 -12.64 36.74 11.41
C THR A 322 -12.88 35.64 10.38
N TYR A 323 -13.90 34.79 10.54
CA TYR A 323 -14.20 33.71 9.59
C TYR A 323 -14.67 34.24 8.24
N THR A 324 -15.60 35.20 8.22
CA THR A 324 -16.09 35.83 6.99
C THR A 324 -14.96 36.52 6.24
N SER A 325 -14.07 37.22 6.97
CA SER A 325 -12.86 37.82 6.39
C SER A 325 -11.90 36.79 5.82
N THR A 326 -11.70 35.66 6.51
CA THR A 326 -10.82 34.56 6.06
C THR A 326 -11.34 33.92 4.77
N ILE A 327 -12.64 33.62 4.74
CA ILE A 327 -13.32 33.05 3.56
C ILE A 327 -13.26 34.00 2.37
N PHE A 328 -13.52 35.29 2.58
CA PHE A 328 -13.51 36.27 1.50
C PHE A 328 -12.10 36.45 0.94
N LEU A 329 -11.09 36.49 1.82
CA LEU A 329 -9.69 36.51 1.44
C LEU A 329 -9.27 35.24 0.68
N SER A 330 -9.83 34.08 1.03
CA SER A 330 -9.49 32.83 0.36
C SER A 330 -10.03 32.73 -1.07
N VAL A 331 -11.15 33.38 -1.39
CA VAL A 331 -11.61 33.48 -2.80
C VAL A 331 -10.80 34.52 -3.56
N LEU A 332 -10.43 35.64 -2.92
CA LEU A 332 -9.53 36.62 -3.53
C LEU A 332 -8.20 35.96 -3.90
N ALA A 333 -7.69 35.09 -3.04
CA ALA A 333 -6.49 34.29 -3.22
C ALA A 333 -6.64 33.08 -4.18
N ALA A 334 -7.86 32.78 -4.66
CA ALA A 334 -8.07 31.67 -5.58
C ALA A 334 -7.54 32.03 -6.98
N LYS A 335 -6.82 31.08 -7.60
CA LYS A 335 -6.28 31.21 -8.97
C LYS A 335 -7.37 31.70 -9.94
N LEU A 336 -6.98 32.57 -10.88
CA LEU A 336 -7.88 33.06 -11.92
C LEU A 336 -8.33 31.89 -12.81
N ASP A 337 -9.61 31.87 -13.16
CA ASP A 337 -10.25 30.85 -13.98
C ASP A 337 -10.88 31.46 -15.24
N ASP A 338 -10.39 32.63 -15.67
CA ASP A 338 -10.89 33.33 -16.86
C ASP A 338 -10.73 32.50 -18.14
N LEU A 339 -9.72 31.63 -18.20
CA LEU A 339 -9.49 30.69 -19.28
C LEU A 339 -9.95 29.28 -18.87
N PRO A 340 -10.92 28.67 -19.57
CA PRO A 340 -11.30 27.28 -19.36
C PRO A 340 -10.10 26.35 -19.54
N THR A 341 -10.02 25.32 -18.72
CA THR A 341 -8.98 24.29 -18.85
C THR A 341 -9.46 23.20 -19.80
N VAL A 342 -8.67 22.90 -20.82
CA VAL A 342 -8.97 21.85 -21.80
C VAL A 342 -8.45 20.52 -21.26
N GLY A 343 -9.35 19.55 -21.01
CA GLY A 343 -8.97 18.20 -20.56
C GLY A 343 -9.73 17.71 -19.32
N TYR A 344 -9.42 16.50 -18.89
CA TYR A 344 -10.05 15.88 -17.71
C TYR A 344 -9.39 16.37 -16.41
N ASP A 345 -10.14 17.13 -15.63
CA ASP A 345 -9.72 17.52 -14.28
C ASP A 345 -9.78 16.32 -13.33
N ARG A 346 -8.60 15.84 -12.89
CA ARG A 346 -8.49 14.74 -11.91
C ARG A 346 -9.19 15.07 -10.58
N GLN A 347 -9.32 16.36 -10.27
CA GLN A 347 -9.93 16.87 -9.05
C GLN A 347 -11.46 16.95 -9.13
N PHE A 348 -12.07 16.62 -10.27
CA PHE A 348 -13.53 16.64 -10.42
C PHE A 348 -14.25 15.78 -9.36
N ARG A 349 -13.64 14.67 -8.95
CA ARG A 349 -14.14 13.81 -7.87
C ARG A 349 -14.24 14.56 -6.54
N LEU A 350 -13.34 15.49 -6.24
CA LEU A 350 -13.28 16.23 -4.97
C LEU A 350 -14.48 17.16 -4.77
N TYR A 351 -14.95 17.81 -5.84
CA TYR A 351 -16.14 18.67 -5.77
C TYR A 351 -17.38 17.86 -5.35
N ARG A 352 -17.52 16.64 -5.87
CA ARG A 352 -18.58 15.71 -5.46
C ARG A 352 -18.48 15.29 -4.00
N LEU A 353 -17.27 15.17 -3.43
CA LEU A 353 -17.09 14.88 -2.00
C LEU A 353 -17.64 15.99 -1.11
N LEU A 354 -17.64 17.24 -1.61
CA LEU A 354 -18.28 18.36 -0.94
C LEU A 354 -19.77 18.48 -1.28
N GLY A 355 -20.34 17.54 -2.04
CA GLY A 355 -21.75 17.59 -2.46
C GLY A 355 -22.04 18.64 -3.52
N LEU A 356 -21.03 19.09 -4.27
CA LEU A 356 -21.22 19.94 -5.45
C LEU A 356 -21.39 19.04 -6.69
N GLU A 357 -22.28 19.44 -7.61
CA GLU A 357 -22.55 18.69 -8.84
C GLU A 357 -21.42 18.83 -9.88
N GLY A 358 -20.76 19.99 -9.90
CA GLY A 358 -19.65 20.31 -10.79
C GLY A 358 -18.61 21.21 -10.12
N LYS A 359 -17.55 21.53 -10.88
CA LYS A 359 -16.52 22.49 -10.47
C LYS A 359 -17.11 23.91 -10.50
N PRO A 360 -17.22 24.61 -9.37
CA PRO A 360 -17.71 25.97 -9.34
C PRO A 360 -16.65 26.91 -9.90
N THR A 361 -17.08 27.97 -10.60
CA THR A 361 -16.17 29.03 -11.04
C THR A 361 -15.87 30.00 -9.89
N ARG A 362 -14.70 30.65 -9.92
CA ARG A 362 -14.32 31.69 -8.95
C ARG A 362 -15.36 32.81 -8.92
N LYS A 363 -15.90 33.19 -10.08
CA LYS A 363 -16.96 34.20 -10.22
C LYS A 363 -18.26 33.76 -9.54
N GLU A 364 -18.68 32.51 -9.71
CA GLU A 364 -19.84 31.96 -9.00
C GLU A 364 -19.64 31.96 -7.49
N VAL A 365 -18.49 31.47 -7.01
CA VAL A 365 -18.21 31.43 -5.57
C VAL A 365 -18.18 32.84 -5.00
N MET A 366 -17.53 33.79 -5.68
CA MET A 366 -17.54 35.22 -5.31
C MET A 366 -18.94 35.79 -5.22
N ALA A 367 -19.80 35.52 -6.23
CA ALA A 367 -21.17 36.02 -6.23
C ALA A 367 -21.95 35.56 -4.99
N THR A 368 -21.74 34.31 -4.55
CA THR A 368 -22.39 33.82 -3.33
C THR A 368 -21.84 34.41 -2.03
N LEU A 369 -20.64 34.98 -2.03
CA LEU A 369 -20.08 35.68 -0.87
C LEU A 369 -20.44 37.16 -0.82
N LEU A 370 -20.89 37.73 -1.95
CA LEU A 370 -21.38 39.11 -2.03
C LEU A 370 -22.83 39.25 -1.56
N GLU A 371 -23.49 38.15 -1.19
CA GLU A 371 -24.80 38.17 -0.53
C GLU A 371 -24.76 38.98 0.78
N GLU A 372 -25.77 39.83 1.02
CA GLU A 372 -25.73 40.86 2.08
C GLU A 372 -25.48 40.30 3.49
N ASP A 373 -26.02 39.12 3.80
CA ASP A 373 -25.89 38.47 5.11
C ASP A 373 -24.42 38.09 5.41
N PHE A 374 -23.64 37.77 4.38
CA PHE A 374 -22.23 37.43 4.50
C PHE A 374 -21.36 38.69 4.43
N TYR A 375 -21.61 39.55 3.44
CA TYR A 375 -20.78 40.73 3.17
C TYR A 375 -20.77 41.76 4.30
N LYS A 376 -21.83 41.81 5.12
CA LYS A 376 -21.93 42.70 6.29
C LYS A 376 -20.77 42.53 7.28
N TYR A 377 -20.38 41.29 7.57
CA TYR A 377 -19.37 40.98 8.59
C TYR A 377 -17.93 40.98 8.05
N VAL A 378 -17.73 41.20 6.75
CA VAL A 378 -16.38 41.31 6.16
C VAL A 378 -15.70 42.60 6.65
N ASN A 379 -14.40 42.51 6.99
CA ASN A 379 -13.58 43.66 7.31
C ASN A 379 -13.55 44.69 6.17
N ASP A 380 -13.70 45.97 6.49
CA ASP A 380 -13.75 47.05 5.49
C ASP A 380 -12.42 47.21 4.73
N ASP A 381 -11.28 46.89 5.35
CA ASP A 381 -9.98 46.88 4.67
C ASP A 381 -9.92 45.80 3.57
N ILE A 382 -10.59 44.65 3.77
CA ILE A 382 -10.66 43.57 2.77
C ILE A 382 -11.69 43.90 1.68
N LYS A 383 -12.79 44.59 2.02
CA LYS A 383 -13.72 45.14 1.01
C LYS A 383 -13.00 46.12 0.08
N SER A 384 -12.13 46.95 0.66
CA SER A 384 -11.28 47.89 -0.11
C SER A 384 -10.30 47.14 -1.02
N LEU A 385 -9.73 46.03 -0.55
CA LEU A 385 -8.88 45.15 -1.37
C LEU A 385 -9.65 44.51 -2.53
N TYR A 386 -10.89 44.05 -2.29
CA TYR A 386 -11.75 43.52 -3.35
C TYR A 386 -12.07 44.56 -4.42
N ALA A 387 -12.41 45.80 -4.01
CA ALA A 387 -12.65 46.88 -4.96
C ALA A 387 -11.41 47.17 -5.84
N ALA A 388 -10.22 47.15 -5.23
CA ALA A 388 -8.94 47.35 -5.93
C ALA A 388 -8.59 46.20 -6.90
N MET A 389 -8.95 44.95 -6.57
CA MET A 389 -8.57 43.78 -7.38
C MET A 389 -9.59 43.41 -8.47
N GLU A 390 -10.89 43.54 -8.20
CA GLU A 390 -11.95 42.98 -9.06
C GLU A 390 -12.83 44.03 -9.74
N VAL A 391 -13.08 45.18 -9.11
CA VAL A 391 -14.01 46.19 -9.64
C VAL A 391 -13.28 47.18 -10.55
N ASP A 392 -12.32 47.93 -10.00
CA ASP A 392 -11.60 49.00 -10.70
C ASP A 392 -10.09 48.69 -10.73
N PHE A 393 -9.73 47.57 -11.36
CA PHE A 393 -8.32 47.17 -11.45
C PHE A 393 -7.54 48.09 -12.40
N SER A 394 -6.48 48.72 -11.87
CA SER A 394 -5.46 49.41 -12.66
C SER A 394 -4.10 49.23 -11.97
N ALA A 395 -3.10 48.76 -12.70
CA ALA A 395 -1.79 48.39 -12.14
C ALA A 395 -1.08 49.55 -11.40
N GLU A 396 -1.23 50.79 -11.86
CA GLU A 396 -0.67 51.96 -11.18
C GLU A 396 -1.49 52.35 -9.94
N GLY A 397 -2.82 52.32 -10.05
CA GLY A 397 -3.74 52.62 -8.95
C GLY A 397 -3.64 51.60 -7.81
N VAL A 398 -3.50 50.33 -8.15
CA VAL A 398 -3.40 49.20 -7.21
C VAL A 398 -2.15 49.34 -6.35
N LYS A 399 -1.00 49.77 -6.88
CA LYS A 399 0.21 50.00 -6.06
C LYS A 399 -0.01 51.05 -4.97
N ALA A 400 -0.63 52.17 -5.34
CA ALA A 400 -0.92 53.25 -4.40
C ALA A 400 -1.90 52.79 -3.31
N GLN A 401 -2.98 52.11 -3.71
CA GLN A 401 -3.98 51.57 -2.79
C GLN A 401 -3.41 50.48 -1.88
N LEU A 402 -2.62 49.54 -2.41
CA LEU A 402 -1.96 48.50 -1.63
C LEU A 402 -0.94 49.08 -0.65
N SER A 403 -0.17 50.10 -1.02
CA SER A 403 0.78 50.73 -0.10
C SER A 403 0.11 51.30 1.16
N ALA A 404 -1.14 51.79 1.03
CA ALA A 404 -1.93 52.29 2.15
C ALA A 404 -2.65 51.17 2.94
N LEU A 405 -3.05 50.08 2.28
CA LEU A 405 -3.81 48.98 2.90
C LEU A 405 -2.91 47.92 3.55
N LEU A 406 -1.73 47.64 3.01
CA LEU A 406 -0.83 46.58 3.47
C LEU A 406 -0.43 46.66 4.94
N PRO A 407 -0.11 47.83 5.54
CA PRO A 407 0.19 47.91 6.96
C PRO A 407 -0.98 47.46 7.84
N LYS A 408 -2.23 47.72 7.41
CA LYS A 408 -3.43 47.31 8.14
C LYS A 408 -3.73 45.82 7.93
N LEU A 409 -3.51 45.32 6.72
CA LEU A 409 -3.71 43.90 6.40
C LEU A 409 -2.67 43.00 7.07
N ASN A 410 -1.41 43.44 7.17
CA ASN A 410 -0.34 42.70 7.87
C ASN A 410 -0.58 42.58 9.37
N ALA A 411 -1.38 43.47 9.98
CA ALA A 411 -1.78 43.33 11.38
C ALA A 411 -2.76 42.16 11.60
N LEU A 412 -3.37 41.62 10.54
CA LEU A 412 -4.33 40.53 10.62
C LEU A 412 -3.63 39.17 10.58
N PRO A 413 -3.83 38.29 11.58
CA PRO A 413 -3.08 37.03 11.70
C PRO A 413 -3.39 36.03 10.58
N TYR A 414 -4.60 36.05 10.02
CA TYR A 414 -5.02 35.15 8.94
C TYR A 414 -4.60 35.63 7.55
N PHE A 415 -4.06 36.84 7.40
CA PHE A 415 -3.64 37.39 6.10
C PHE A 415 -2.37 36.70 5.58
N ALA A 416 -1.44 36.37 6.48
CA ALA A 416 -0.11 35.83 6.15
C ALA A 416 -0.14 34.59 5.23
N GLN A 417 -1.11 33.69 5.41
CA GLN A 417 -1.21 32.45 4.62
C GLN A 417 -1.69 32.64 3.17
N TYR A 418 -2.22 33.82 2.81
CA TYR A 418 -2.76 34.11 1.48
C TYR A 418 -1.91 35.12 0.68
N VAL A 419 -0.83 35.64 1.28
CA VAL A 419 0.01 36.69 0.69
C VAL A 419 0.57 36.26 -0.66
N GLU A 420 1.13 35.06 -0.74
CA GLU A 420 1.74 34.57 -1.99
C GLU A 420 0.71 34.43 -3.12
N SER A 421 -0.43 33.80 -2.86
CA SER A 421 -1.46 33.62 -3.88
C SER A 421 -2.08 34.94 -4.34
N ILE A 422 -2.28 35.90 -3.44
CA ILE A 422 -2.81 37.23 -3.79
C ILE A 422 -1.81 38.02 -4.62
N ARG A 423 -0.52 37.96 -4.26
CA ARG A 423 0.58 38.56 -5.05
C ARG A 423 0.55 38.05 -6.48
N ASP A 424 0.51 36.73 -6.65
CA ASP A 424 0.61 36.10 -7.95
C ASP A 424 -0.60 36.49 -8.85
N ILE A 425 -1.79 36.63 -8.28
CA ILE A 425 -3.01 37.10 -8.98
C ILE A 425 -2.87 38.57 -9.43
N ILE A 426 -2.39 39.44 -8.54
CA ILE A 426 -2.20 40.87 -8.86
C ILE A 426 -1.17 41.02 -9.96
N VAL A 427 -0.03 40.34 -9.84
CA VAL A 427 1.03 40.32 -10.84
C VAL A 427 0.50 39.81 -12.18
N ARG A 428 -0.28 38.72 -12.17
CA ARG A 428 -0.88 38.18 -13.39
C ARG A 428 -1.80 39.18 -14.08
N ARG A 429 -2.68 39.84 -13.31
CA ARG A 429 -3.57 40.89 -13.86
C ARG A 429 -2.78 42.09 -14.39
N SER A 430 -1.73 42.52 -13.69
CA SER A 430 -0.85 43.60 -14.16
C SER A 430 -0.13 43.26 -15.47
N ILE A 431 0.30 42.00 -15.65
CA ILE A 431 0.91 41.53 -16.90
C ILE A 431 -0.13 41.54 -18.04
N VAL A 432 -1.36 41.09 -17.78
CA VAL A 432 -2.45 41.14 -18.78
C VAL A 432 -2.77 42.58 -19.18
N GLU A 433 -2.86 43.50 -18.21
CA GLU A 433 -3.07 44.94 -18.49
C GLU A 433 -1.90 45.56 -19.27
N ALA A 434 -0.66 45.18 -18.96
CA ALA A 434 0.52 45.62 -19.70
C ALA A 434 0.46 45.16 -21.17
N SER A 435 0.01 43.92 -21.42
CA SER A 435 -0.16 43.37 -22.76
C SER A 435 -1.29 44.03 -23.55
N THR A 436 -2.40 44.41 -22.89
CA THR A 436 -3.50 45.09 -23.58
C THR A 436 -3.12 46.51 -24.01
N ASN A 437 -2.36 47.21 -23.17
CA ASN A 437 -2.04 48.62 -23.37
C ASN A 437 -0.84 48.82 -24.31
N ASN A 438 0.16 47.94 -24.28
CA ASN A 438 1.42 48.09 -25.01
C ASN A 438 1.66 46.98 -26.03
N ASN A 439 2.17 47.33 -27.21
CA ASN A 439 2.65 46.35 -28.19
C ASN A 439 4.10 45.90 -27.90
N SER A 440 4.94 46.82 -27.43
CA SER A 440 6.32 46.51 -27.01
C SER A 440 6.65 47.32 -25.76
N ILE A 441 7.42 46.72 -24.84
CA ILE A 441 7.87 47.33 -23.60
C ILE A 441 9.31 46.90 -23.29
N THR A 442 10.11 47.75 -22.65
CA THR A 442 11.43 47.33 -22.14
C THR A 442 11.26 46.48 -20.88
N LEU A 443 12.15 45.51 -20.65
CA LEU A 443 12.11 44.65 -19.45
C LEU A 443 12.21 45.49 -18.17
N THR A 444 13.05 46.53 -18.16
CA THR A 444 13.21 47.42 -17.00
C THR A 444 11.93 48.18 -16.67
N ASP A 445 11.21 48.67 -17.68
CA ASP A 445 9.95 49.38 -17.46
C ASP A 445 8.82 48.41 -17.08
N LEU A 446 8.82 47.19 -17.63
CA LEU A 446 7.92 46.13 -17.22
C LEU A 446 8.13 45.73 -15.75
N TYR A 447 9.37 45.55 -15.30
CA TYR A 447 9.67 45.23 -13.91
C TYR A 447 9.22 46.35 -12.96
N LYS A 448 9.43 47.62 -13.32
CA LYS A 448 8.90 48.75 -12.55
C LYS A 448 7.37 48.76 -12.55
N PHE A 449 6.74 48.44 -13.68
CA PHE A 449 5.29 48.39 -13.83
C PHE A 449 4.65 47.26 -13.02
N VAL A 450 5.33 46.13 -12.86
CA VAL A 450 4.81 44.97 -12.12
C VAL A 450 5.24 44.95 -10.65
N SER A 451 6.32 45.65 -10.27
CA SER A 451 6.83 45.66 -8.90
C SER A 451 5.80 46.18 -7.89
N LEU A 452 5.59 45.41 -6.82
CA LEU A 452 4.64 45.70 -5.74
C LEU A 452 5.36 46.07 -4.42
N PRO A 453 4.71 46.82 -3.50
CA PRO A 453 5.25 47.12 -2.18
C PRO A 453 5.41 45.87 -1.28
N GLU A 454 6.32 45.91 -0.30
CA GLU A 454 6.48 44.84 0.71
C GLU A 454 5.16 44.59 1.45
N PRO A 455 4.73 43.33 1.66
CA PRO A 455 5.44 42.05 1.53
C PRO A 455 5.29 41.35 0.17
N PHE A 456 4.76 42.03 -0.85
CA PHE A 456 4.54 41.49 -2.19
C PHE A 456 5.73 41.70 -3.14
N ASN A 457 6.90 42.06 -2.61
CA ASN A 457 8.09 42.30 -3.42
C ASN A 457 8.53 41.00 -4.13
N MET A 458 8.95 41.14 -5.38
CA MET A 458 9.45 40.05 -6.20
C MET A 458 10.80 40.42 -6.77
N SER A 459 11.67 39.42 -6.92
CA SER A 459 12.91 39.60 -7.70
C SER A 459 12.57 39.76 -9.18
N GLU A 460 13.43 40.43 -9.94
CA GLU A 460 13.29 40.61 -11.39
C GLU A 460 13.13 39.24 -12.09
N TRP A 461 13.92 38.25 -11.68
CA TRP A 461 13.82 36.87 -12.14
C TRP A 461 12.45 36.23 -11.86
N SER A 462 11.89 36.49 -10.67
CA SER A 462 10.56 35.98 -10.31
C SER A 462 9.46 36.62 -11.16
N ILE A 463 9.61 37.90 -11.54
CA ILE A 463 8.66 38.59 -12.42
C ILE A 463 8.73 38.02 -13.83
N GLU A 464 9.92 37.77 -14.35
CA GLU A 464 10.11 37.11 -15.65
C GLU A 464 9.56 35.67 -15.65
N ARG A 465 9.79 34.91 -14.57
CA ARG A 465 9.15 33.60 -14.39
C ARG A 465 7.62 33.69 -14.37
N ALA A 466 7.05 34.68 -13.69
CA ALA A 466 5.61 34.89 -13.65
C ALA A 466 5.03 35.30 -15.02
N LEU A 467 5.82 36.03 -15.82
CA LEU A 467 5.51 36.35 -17.22
C LEU A 467 5.49 35.08 -18.08
N LEU A 468 6.49 34.21 -17.97
CA LEU A 468 6.51 32.91 -18.65
C LEU A 468 5.34 32.00 -18.22
N GLU A 469 5.04 31.93 -16.92
CA GLU A 469 3.90 31.17 -16.41
C GLU A 469 2.56 31.70 -16.95
N ALA A 470 2.43 33.02 -17.08
CA ALA A 470 1.26 33.64 -17.72
C ALA A 470 1.12 33.23 -19.20
N ALA A 471 2.23 33.08 -19.92
CA ALA A 471 2.21 32.61 -21.30
C ALA A 471 1.89 31.12 -21.42
N VAL A 472 2.45 30.27 -20.56
CA VAL A 472 2.14 28.83 -20.54
C VAL A 472 0.65 28.57 -20.27
N GLU A 473 0.00 29.43 -19.48
CA GLU A 473 -1.44 29.35 -19.22
C GLU A 473 -2.31 30.03 -20.31
N ASP A 474 -1.70 30.60 -21.34
CA ASP A 474 -2.28 31.39 -22.45
C ASP A 474 -2.96 32.70 -22.03
N TYR A 475 -2.58 33.31 -20.91
CA TYR A 475 -3.08 34.65 -20.54
C TYR A 475 -2.47 35.76 -21.42
N VAL A 476 -1.25 35.55 -21.91
CA VAL A 476 -0.51 36.49 -22.74
C VAL A 476 0.34 35.73 -23.74
N SER A 477 0.55 36.28 -24.92
CA SER A 477 1.59 35.80 -25.85
C SER A 477 2.61 36.91 -26.08
N PHE A 478 3.89 36.57 -26.04
CA PHE A 478 4.97 37.52 -26.21
C PHE A 478 6.25 36.88 -26.75
N THR A 479 7.15 37.73 -27.21
CA THR A 479 8.53 37.39 -27.60
C THR A 479 9.49 38.24 -26.76
N ILE A 480 10.46 37.59 -26.11
CA ILE A 480 11.51 38.28 -25.34
C ILE A 480 12.77 38.34 -26.19
N ASP A 481 13.26 39.54 -26.42
CA ASP A 481 14.59 39.78 -26.96
C ASP A 481 15.52 40.24 -25.83
N HIS A 482 16.43 39.35 -25.41
CA HIS A 482 17.40 39.63 -24.37
C HIS A 482 18.56 40.52 -24.84
N GLU A 483 18.81 40.63 -26.15
CA GLU A 483 19.85 41.53 -26.67
C GLU A 483 19.42 42.99 -26.53
N SER A 484 18.16 43.28 -26.91
CA SER A 484 17.58 44.62 -26.76
C SER A 484 16.91 44.87 -25.40
N ASN A 485 16.77 43.84 -24.55
CA ASN A 485 15.97 43.88 -23.32
C ASN A 485 14.53 44.37 -23.55
N THR A 486 13.89 43.89 -24.61
CA THR A 486 12.50 44.25 -24.96
C THR A 486 11.58 43.03 -24.99
N VAL A 487 10.32 43.25 -24.63
CA VAL A 487 9.22 42.28 -24.72
C VAL A 487 8.23 42.79 -25.73
N GLN A 488 7.94 42.00 -26.75
CA GLN A 488 6.93 42.29 -27.76
C GLN A 488 5.69 41.44 -27.50
N PHE A 489 4.54 42.06 -27.27
CA PHE A 489 3.28 41.37 -27.01
C PHE A 489 2.52 41.10 -28.32
N VAL A 490 1.99 39.90 -28.45
CA VAL A 490 1.19 39.46 -29.60
C VAL A 490 -0.30 39.59 -29.25
N LYS A 491 -1.04 40.37 -30.05
CA LYS A 491 -2.47 40.65 -29.82
C LYS A 491 -3.41 39.58 -30.38
N ASP A 492 -2.95 38.80 -31.34
CA ASP A 492 -3.74 37.73 -31.96
C ASP A 492 -3.08 36.37 -31.71
N PRO A 493 -3.72 35.47 -30.94
CA PRO A 493 -3.16 34.15 -30.63
C PRO A 493 -2.90 33.28 -31.87
N PHE A 494 -3.58 33.55 -32.98
CA PHE A 494 -3.47 32.73 -34.20
C PHE A 494 -2.30 33.15 -35.11
N THR A 495 -1.71 34.32 -34.91
CA THR A 495 -0.56 34.78 -35.71
C THR A 495 0.71 33.97 -35.45
N VAL A 496 0.88 33.45 -34.23
CA VAL A 496 2.00 32.57 -33.87
C VAL A 496 1.92 31.25 -34.62
N PHE A 497 0.71 30.67 -34.77
CA PHE A 497 0.52 29.44 -35.54
C PHE A 497 0.75 29.66 -37.04
N ALA A 498 0.33 30.79 -37.58
CA ALA A 498 0.61 31.14 -38.98
C ALA A 498 2.12 31.34 -39.24
N GLN A 499 2.87 31.88 -38.27
CA GLN A 499 4.32 32.01 -38.36
C GLN A 499 5.04 30.66 -38.27
N ILE A 500 4.60 29.74 -37.39
CA ILE A 500 5.17 28.39 -37.30
C ILE A 500 4.90 27.59 -38.58
N SER A 501 3.70 27.70 -39.15
CA SER A 501 3.38 27.09 -40.45
C SER A 501 4.21 27.69 -41.59
N ALA A 502 4.40 29.01 -41.60
CA ALA A 502 5.25 29.66 -42.60
C ALA A 502 6.75 29.33 -42.43
N GLU A 503 7.25 29.18 -41.21
CA GLU A 503 8.64 28.77 -40.95
C GLU A 503 8.89 27.32 -41.37
N ALA A 504 7.91 26.42 -41.16
CA ALA A 504 7.96 25.05 -41.66
C ALA A 504 8.01 24.99 -43.20
N GLU A 505 7.24 25.83 -43.89
CA GLU A 505 7.29 25.97 -45.35
C GLU A 505 8.66 26.52 -45.81
N THR A 506 9.26 27.48 -45.11
CA THR A 506 10.60 28.00 -45.48
C THR A 506 11.76 27.05 -45.24
N THR A 507 11.60 26.06 -44.34
CA THR A 507 12.59 24.99 -44.18
C THR A 507 12.47 23.93 -45.28
N GLU A 508 11.28 23.73 -45.84
CA GLU A 508 11.08 22.88 -47.01
C GLU A 508 11.63 23.56 -48.27
N ASP A 509 11.41 24.87 -48.45
CA ASP A 509 11.94 25.64 -49.60
C ASP A 509 13.49 25.71 -49.68
N ALA A 510 14.22 25.46 -48.59
CA ALA A 510 15.69 25.47 -48.58
C ALA A 510 16.32 24.12 -49.00
N GLU A 511 15.55 23.02 -48.97
CA GLU A 511 15.99 21.69 -49.39
C GLU A 511 15.54 21.35 -50.84
N GLU A 512 14.69 22.17 -51.45
CA GLU A 512 14.10 21.92 -52.77
C GLU A 512 14.94 22.39 -54.00
N GLU A 513 16.16 22.94 -53.85
CA GLU A 513 17.01 23.23 -55.02
C GLU A 513 17.71 21.99 -55.65
N GLU A 514 17.55 20.77 -55.09
CA GLU A 514 18.06 19.54 -55.69
C GLU A 514 17.02 18.39 -55.70
N ASN A 515 15.93 18.54 -56.45
CA ASN A 515 15.40 17.48 -57.35
C ASN A 515 14.00 17.86 -57.90
N ASP A 516 13.97 18.60 -59.00
CA ASP A 516 12.83 18.61 -59.90
C ASP A 516 12.82 17.32 -60.74
N GLU A 517 11.84 16.41 -60.53
CA GLU A 517 11.00 15.84 -61.61
C GLU A 517 9.98 14.76 -61.13
N ILE A 518 8.67 15.05 -61.38
CA ILE A 518 7.52 14.13 -61.71
C ILE A 518 6.52 13.81 -60.55
N PRO A 519 5.17 13.76 -60.74
CA PRO A 519 4.21 14.88 -60.64
C PRO A 519 2.99 14.59 -59.70
N GLU A 520 2.08 15.57 -59.61
CA GLU A 520 0.81 15.60 -58.86
C GLU A 520 -0.08 14.33 -58.95
N GLU A 521 -0.52 13.80 -57.80
CA GLU A 521 -1.74 12.98 -57.65
C GLU A 521 -2.44 13.24 -56.29
N ILE A 522 -3.45 14.11 -56.33
CA ILE A 522 -4.81 14.05 -55.75
C ILE A 522 -4.98 13.23 -54.44
N GLU A 523 -5.13 13.93 -53.31
CA GLU A 523 -5.74 13.40 -52.08
C GLU A 523 -7.27 13.34 -52.24
N GLY A 524 -7.80 12.12 -52.35
CA GLY A 524 -9.22 11.81 -52.30
C GLY A 524 -9.59 11.20 -50.95
N GLU A 525 -10.62 11.78 -50.33
CA GLU A 525 -11.36 11.25 -49.19
C GLU A 525 -11.85 9.81 -49.45
N GLU A 526 -11.52 8.86 -48.57
CA GLU A 526 -12.11 7.52 -48.61
C GLU A 526 -13.32 7.43 -47.67
N GLU A 527 -14.50 7.60 -48.25
CA GLU A 527 -15.75 6.99 -47.79
C GLU A 527 -15.99 5.65 -48.53
N ILE A 528 -16.12 4.57 -47.75
CA ILE A 528 -17.01 3.41 -47.91
C ILE A 528 -16.71 2.37 -49.02
N ALA A 529 -16.45 1.13 -48.58
CA ALA A 529 -16.87 -0.09 -49.29
C ALA A 529 -17.21 -1.21 -48.29
N GLU A 530 -18.44 -1.19 -47.75
CA GLU A 530 -19.12 -2.39 -47.27
C GLU A 530 -19.43 -3.28 -48.48
N VAL A 531 -18.83 -4.46 -48.52
CA VAL A 531 -19.12 -5.46 -49.56
C VAL A 531 -20.23 -6.37 -49.07
N GLU A 532 -21.33 -6.31 -49.82
CA GLU A 532 -22.48 -7.20 -49.82
C GLU A 532 -22.07 -8.68 -49.93
N GLY A 533 -22.68 -9.51 -49.08
CA GLY A 533 -22.72 -10.96 -49.24
C GLY A 533 -24.17 -11.42 -49.18
N GLU A 534 -24.76 -11.67 -50.35
CA GLU A 534 -26.04 -12.37 -50.48
C GLU A 534 -25.92 -13.85 -50.06
N GLN A 535 -26.86 -14.32 -49.25
CA GLN A 535 -27.70 -15.53 -49.41
C GLN A 535 -28.06 -16.17 -48.06
N ALA A 536 -29.31 -15.98 -47.62
CA ALA A 536 -30.19 -17.07 -47.16
C ALA A 536 -31.59 -16.51 -46.87
N GLU A 537 -32.57 -17.08 -47.56
CA GLU A 537 -34.02 -16.84 -47.46
C GLU A 537 -34.57 -17.15 -46.05
N GLY A 538 -35.62 -16.42 -45.63
CA GLY A 538 -36.41 -16.79 -44.44
C GLY A 538 -37.34 -15.70 -43.90
N GLU A 539 -38.53 -15.60 -44.50
CA GLU A 539 -39.85 -15.25 -43.93
C GLU A 539 -40.04 -14.12 -42.89
N GLU A 540 -40.84 -13.14 -43.33
CA GLU A 540 -42.00 -12.49 -42.69
C GLU A 540 -41.93 -11.88 -41.27
N GLY A 541 -42.11 -10.55 -41.25
CA GLY A 541 -43.22 -9.93 -40.50
C GLY A 541 -42.87 -9.20 -39.20
N ALA A 542 -42.88 -7.86 -39.22
CA ALA A 542 -43.55 -7.03 -38.22
C ALA A 542 -43.35 -5.53 -38.52
N THR A 543 -44.47 -4.85 -38.76
CA THR A 543 -44.62 -3.40 -38.84
C THR A 543 -44.25 -2.69 -37.53
N GLY A 544 -43.41 -1.66 -37.60
CA GLY A 544 -43.14 -0.71 -36.51
C GLY A 544 -42.93 0.68 -37.08
N ALA A 545 -43.73 1.64 -36.62
CA ALA A 545 -43.93 2.96 -37.19
C ALA A 545 -42.64 3.80 -37.33
N ALA A 546 -42.38 4.28 -38.55
CA ALA A 546 -41.46 5.38 -38.80
C ALA A 546 -42.17 6.72 -38.56
N GLU A 547 -41.53 7.59 -37.77
CA GLU A 547 -41.97 8.97 -37.55
C GLU A 547 -42.02 9.75 -38.87
N PRO A 548 -42.92 10.76 -39.00
CA PRO A 548 -43.01 11.52 -40.24
C PRO A 548 -41.80 12.46 -40.38
N GLU A 549 -40.96 12.21 -41.39
CA GLU A 549 -39.90 13.14 -41.78
C GLU A 549 -40.48 14.53 -42.11
N VAL A 550 -39.97 15.56 -41.46
CA VAL A 550 -40.33 16.96 -41.72
C VAL A 550 -39.77 17.35 -43.08
N ILE A 551 -40.65 17.69 -44.03
CA ILE A 551 -40.26 18.15 -45.36
C ILE A 551 -39.55 19.51 -45.23
N VAL A 552 -38.22 19.49 -45.20
CA VAL A 552 -37.38 20.68 -45.26
C VAL A 552 -37.44 21.25 -46.68
N THR A 553 -38.21 22.33 -46.85
CA THR A 553 -38.25 23.03 -48.15
C THR A 553 -36.89 23.69 -48.45
N ARG A 554 -36.48 23.73 -49.72
CA ARG A 554 -35.23 24.40 -50.17
C ARG A 554 -35.08 25.84 -49.65
N ASN A 555 -36.20 26.56 -49.54
CA ASN A 555 -36.22 27.93 -49.00
C ASN A 555 -35.96 27.98 -47.48
N PHE A 556 -36.40 26.98 -46.72
CA PHE A 556 -36.07 26.84 -45.31
C PHE A 556 -34.57 26.57 -45.14
N TYR A 557 -34.01 25.67 -45.94
CA TYR A 557 -32.57 25.38 -45.94
C TYR A 557 -31.73 26.62 -46.26
N ILE A 558 -32.09 27.37 -47.30
CA ILE A 558 -31.38 28.61 -47.68
C ILE A 558 -31.50 29.67 -46.58
N ARG A 559 -32.67 29.83 -45.95
CA ARG A 559 -32.84 30.77 -44.83
C ARG A 559 -32.05 30.36 -43.60
N ASN A 560 -31.96 29.05 -43.31
CA ASN A 560 -31.15 28.56 -42.20
C ASN A 560 -29.66 28.78 -42.49
N ARG A 561 -29.18 28.48 -43.70
CA ARG A 561 -27.79 28.75 -44.10
C ARG A 561 -27.46 30.23 -44.14
N LEU A 562 -28.37 31.10 -44.58
CA LEU A 562 -28.17 32.55 -44.50
C LEU A 562 -28.19 33.06 -43.06
N SER A 563 -29.02 32.48 -42.19
CA SER A 563 -29.02 32.75 -40.75
C SER A 563 -27.70 32.33 -40.10
N GLU A 564 -27.22 31.12 -40.38
CA GLU A 564 -25.91 30.62 -39.94
C GLU A 564 -24.75 31.46 -40.49
N LEU A 565 -24.80 31.85 -41.77
CA LEU A 565 -23.79 32.69 -42.39
C LEU A 565 -23.80 34.11 -41.79
N SER A 566 -24.98 34.66 -41.49
CA SER A 566 -25.09 35.95 -40.80
C SER A 566 -24.58 35.88 -39.35
N LYS A 567 -24.80 34.76 -38.66
CA LYS A 567 -24.30 34.51 -37.31
C LYS A 567 -22.78 34.40 -37.32
N THR A 568 -22.23 33.57 -38.20
CA THR A 568 -20.76 33.41 -38.35
C THR A 568 -20.08 34.71 -38.76
N LEU A 569 -20.64 35.50 -39.68
CA LEU A 569 -20.09 36.83 -40.00
C LEU A 569 -20.16 37.79 -38.81
N SER A 570 -21.27 37.81 -38.07
CA SER A 570 -21.37 38.63 -36.85
C SER A 570 -20.39 38.16 -35.76
N GLU A 571 -20.13 36.87 -35.67
CA GLU A 571 -19.13 36.28 -34.78
C GLU A 571 -17.71 36.68 -35.20
N VAL A 572 -17.40 36.77 -36.49
CA VAL A 572 -16.09 37.21 -37.00
C VAL A 572 -15.83 38.70 -36.72
N ASP A 573 -16.81 39.57 -36.99
CA ASP A 573 -16.68 41.02 -36.73
C ASP A 573 -16.57 41.32 -35.23
N THR A 574 -17.33 40.62 -34.40
CA THR A 574 -17.20 40.74 -32.94
C THR A 574 -15.88 40.16 -32.45
N PHE A 575 -15.41 39.05 -33.03
CA PHE A 575 -14.13 38.42 -32.68
C PHE A 575 -12.92 39.31 -32.95
N ALA A 576 -12.88 40.03 -34.08
CA ALA A 576 -11.75 40.88 -34.44
C ALA A 576 -11.46 41.97 -33.39
N GLY A 577 -12.50 42.53 -32.75
CA GLY A 577 -12.41 43.58 -31.73
C GLY A 577 -12.17 43.09 -30.30
N LEU A 578 -12.17 41.78 -30.03
CA LEU A 578 -11.99 41.24 -28.68
C LEU A 578 -10.52 41.31 -28.21
N PRO A 579 -10.27 41.52 -26.91
CA PRO A 579 -8.94 41.41 -26.32
C PRO A 579 -8.41 39.97 -26.40
N TYR A 580 -7.09 39.81 -26.40
CA TYR A 580 -6.38 38.52 -26.55
C TYR A 580 -6.99 37.39 -25.70
N VAL A 581 -7.15 37.60 -24.39
CA VAL A 581 -7.70 36.60 -23.45
C VAL A 581 -9.12 36.15 -23.82
N ALA A 582 -9.96 37.07 -24.33
CA ALA A 582 -11.33 36.74 -24.73
C ALA A 582 -11.35 35.89 -26.01
N LYS A 583 -10.42 36.10 -26.94
CA LYS A 583 -10.26 35.26 -28.14
C LYS A 583 -9.83 33.84 -27.76
N VAL A 584 -8.83 33.70 -26.89
CA VAL A 584 -8.36 32.39 -26.38
C VAL A 584 -9.48 31.68 -25.63
N LYS A 585 -10.23 32.41 -24.79
CA LYS A 585 -11.38 31.86 -24.05
C LYS A 585 -12.40 31.22 -24.99
N LEU A 586 -12.85 31.96 -26.02
CA LEU A 586 -13.83 31.47 -26.98
C LEU A 586 -13.32 30.24 -27.73
N ALA A 587 -12.04 30.23 -28.14
CA ALA A 587 -11.41 29.09 -28.79
C ALA A 587 -11.41 27.84 -27.89
N ARG A 588 -11.06 28.00 -26.60
CA ARG A 588 -11.08 26.89 -25.63
C ARG A 588 -12.49 26.42 -25.32
N GLU A 589 -13.47 27.31 -25.20
CA GLU A 589 -14.88 26.95 -25.00
C GLU A 589 -15.40 26.11 -26.18
N ALA A 590 -15.15 26.55 -27.41
CA ALA A 590 -15.51 25.79 -28.61
C ALA A 590 -14.82 24.41 -28.67
N LEU A 591 -13.55 24.32 -28.27
CA LEU A 591 -12.84 23.05 -28.20
C LEU A 591 -13.41 22.13 -27.12
N ILE A 592 -13.78 22.68 -25.96
CA ILE A 592 -14.41 21.91 -24.87
C ILE A 592 -15.80 21.41 -25.31
N GLU A 593 -16.59 22.22 -26.00
CA GLU A 593 -17.88 21.81 -26.54
C GLU A 593 -17.73 20.67 -27.56
N ARG A 594 -16.82 20.81 -28.54
CA ARG A 594 -16.51 19.73 -29.49
C ARG A 594 -16.05 18.45 -28.79
N ASN A 595 -15.19 18.58 -27.78
CA ASN A 595 -14.72 17.44 -27.00
C ASN A 595 -15.85 16.79 -26.20
N LYS A 596 -16.75 17.57 -25.60
CA LYS A 596 -17.94 17.07 -24.90
C LYS A 596 -18.86 16.31 -25.85
N GLU A 597 -19.17 16.88 -27.01
CA GLU A 597 -19.99 16.23 -28.03
C GLU A 597 -19.37 14.91 -28.51
N SER A 598 -18.05 14.88 -28.73
CA SER A 598 -17.31 13.67 -29.09
C SER A 598 -17.38 12.61 -27.99
N ILE A 599 -17.18 13.00 -26.72
CA ILE A 599 -17.29 12.11 -25.56
C ILE A 599 -18.71 11.58 -25.40
N GLU A 600 -19.74 12.41 -25.57
CA GLU A 600 -21.14 11.99 -25.47
C GLU A 600 -21.51 11.00 -26.57
N LYS A 601 -21.09 11.24 -27.81
CA LYS A 601 -21.24 10.28 -28.93
C LYS A 601 -20.53 8.96 -28.62
N ALA A 602 -19.29 9.00 -28.12
CA ALA A 602 -18.55 7.81 -27.74
C ALA A 602 -19.19 7.05 -26.57
N LYS A 603 -19.73 7.77 -25.57
CA LYS A 603 -20.43 7.19 -24.42
C LYS A 603 -21.74 6.51 -24.86
N ALA A 604 -22.53 7.15 -25.72
CA ALA A 604 -23.74 6.56 -26.27
C ALA A 604 -23.42 5.26 -27.03
N ALA A 605 -22.41 5.26 -27.90
CA ALA A 605 -21.95 4.07 -28.60
C ALA A 605 -21.47 2.95 -27.64
N ALA A 606 -20.76 3.31 -26.56
CA ALA A 606 -20.32 2.36 -25.54
C ALA A 606 -21.49 1.77 -24.73
N GLU A 607 -22.45 2.58 -24.32
CA GLU A 607 -23.66 2.14 -23.63
C GLU A 607 -24.46 1.16 -24.51
N GLU A 608 -24.64 1.46 -25.80
CA GLU A 608 -25.24 0.54 -26.76
C GLU A 608 -24.48 -0.79 -26.87
N ARG A 609 -23.15 -0.74 -26.90
CA ARG A 609 -22.30 -1.96 -26.94
C ARG A 609 -22.46 -2.80 -25.67
N THR A 610 -22.53 -2.17 -24.49
CA THR A 610 -22.75 -2.88 -23.22
C THR A 610 -24.15 -3.49 -23.14
N LYS A 611 -25.19 -2.81 -23.63
CA LYS A 611 -26.55 -3.35 -23.72
C LYS A 611 -26.58 -4.59 -24.62
N ARG A 612 -26.00 -4.51 -25.83
CA ARG A 612 -25.89 -5.66 -26.75
C ARG A 612 -25.16 -6.84 -26.10
N HIS A 613 -24.07 -6.59 -25.36
CA HIS A 613 -23.34 -7.63 -24.65
C HIS A 613 -24.14 -8.24 -23.47
N GLN A 614 -24.88 -7.43 -22.71
CA GLN A 614 -25.74 -7.91 -21.63
C GLN A 614 -26.89 -8.78 -22.16
N GLU A 615 -27.50 -8.37 -23.27
CA GLU A 615 -28.55 -9.13 -23.95
C GLU A 615 -28.01 -10.45 -24.52
N ALA A 616 -26.85 -10.45 -25.16
CA ALA A 616 -26.19 -11.66 -25.65
C ALA A 616 -25.85 -12.63 -24.49
N ARG A 617 -25.35 -12.12 -23.36
CA ARG A 617 -25.07 -12.92 -22.17
C ARG A 617 -26.34 -13.51 -21.56
N ARG A 618 -27.45 -12.77 -21.55
CA ARG A 618 -28.75 -13.26 -21.07
C ARG A 618 -29.25 -14.40 -21.96
N LYS A 619 -29.21 -14.23 -23.29
CA LYS A 619 -29.57 -15.28 -24.26
C LYS A 619 -28.72 -16.55 -24.09
N TYR A 620 -27.40 -16.40 -23.92
CA TYR A 620 -26.50 -17.52 -23.66
C TYR A 620 -26.79 -18.26 -22.34
N GLN A 621 -27.17 -17.53 -21.28
CA GLN A 621 -27.58 -18.14 -20.01
C GLN A 621 -28.90 -18.89 -20.12
N GLU A 622 -29.88 -18.34 -20.85
CA GLU A 622 -31.16 -18.99 -21.14
C GLU A 622 -30.94 -20.27 -21.97
N GLU A 623 -30.09 -20.24 -23.00
CA GLU A 623 -29.74 -21.40 -23.84
C GLU A 623 -29.03 -22.50 -23.04
N ASN A 624 -28.05 -22.14 -22.20
CA ASN A 624 -27.38 -23.09 -21.31
C ASN A 624 -28.32 -23.71 -20.26
N ALA A 625 -29.31 -22.96 -19.77
CA ALA A 625 -30.30 -23.49 -18.84
C ALA A 625 -31.19 -24.56 -19.51
N LEU A 626 -31.61 -24.30 -20.76
CA LEU A 626 -32.36 -25.27 -21.57
C LEU A 626 -31.54 -26.53 -21.86
N HIS A 627 -30.25 -26.39 -22.18
CA HIS A 627 -29.35 -27.54 -22.35
C HIS A 627 -29.17 -28.34 -21.06
N ALA A 628 -29.05 -27.69 -19.91
CA ALA A 628 -28.93 -28.37 -18.62
C ALA A 628 -30.19 -29.14 -18.23
N GLU A 629 -31.38 -28.61 -18.56
CA GLU A 629 -32.66 -29.30 -18.37
C GLU A 629 -32.78 -30.53 -19.28
N ALA A 630 -32.43 -30.41 -20.57
CA ALA A 630 -32.41 -31.53 -21.51
C ALA A 630 -31.45 -32.65 -21.07
N ASP A 631 -30.25 -32.30 -20.60
CA ASP A 631 -29.28 -33.27 -20.06
C ASP A 631 -29.79 -33.96 -18.79
N ALA A 632 -30.52 -33.26 -17.93
CA ALA A 632 -31.14 -33.84 -16.74
C ALA A 632 -32.22 -34.87 -17.11
N GLU A 633 -33.04 -34.60 -18.13
CA GLU A 633 -34.03 -35.54 -18.66
C GLU A 633 -33.37 -36.80 -19.25
N VAL A 634 -32.27 -36.66 -20.00
CA VAL A 634 -31.52 -37.79 -20.55
C VAL A 634 -30.94 -38.67 -19.45
N ARG A 635 -30.41 -38.07 -18.36
CA ARG A 635 -29.94 -38.83 -17.18
C ARG A 635 -31.08 -39.56 -16.49
N GLN A 636 -32.27 -38.95 -16.38
CA GLN A 636 -33.44 -39.62 -15.82
C GLN A 636 -33.88 -40.82 -16.67
N LYS A 637 -33.88 -40.69 -18.01
CA LYS A 637 -34.17 -41.80 -18.93
C LYS A 637 -33.17 -42.94 -18.81
N ARG A 638 -31.87 -42.64 -18.77
CA ARG A 638 -30.81 -43.66 -18.58
C ARG A 638 -30.97 -44.41 -17.26
N ASN A 639 -31.29 -43.71 -16.16
CA ASN A 639 -31.53 -44.33 -14.86
C ASN A 639 -32.76 -45.26 -14.86
N LEU A 640 -33.80 -44.94 -15.63
CA LEU A 640 -34.97 -45.80 -15.79
C LEU A 640 -34.64 -47.04 -16.64
N GLU A 641 -33.87 -46.88 -17.71
CA GLU A 641 -33.40 -47.98 -18.56
C GLU A 641 -32.48 -48.95 -17.80
N GLU A 642 -31.53 -48.43 -17.00
CA GLU A 642 -30.66 -49.25 -16.15
C GLU A 642 -31.45 -50.03 -15.08
N LYS A 643 -32.48 -49.42 -14.48
CA LYS A 643 -33.39 -50.11 -13.56
C LYS A 643 -34.18 -51.22 -14.27
N ALA A 644 -34.70 -50.95 -15.47
CA ALA A 644 -35.41 -51.96 -16.26
C ALA A 644 -34.50 -53.13 -16.66
N LEU A 645 -33.23 -52.86 -16.99
CA LEU A 645 -32.22 -53.88 -17.29
C LEU A 645 -31.86 -54.72 -16.04
N MET A 646 -31.77 -54.10 -14.87
CA MET A 646 -31.54 -54.80 -13.60
C MET A 646 -32.74 -55.68 -13.21
N GLU A 647 -33.96 -55.19 -13.41
CA GLU A 647 -35.18 -55.97 -13.18
C GLU A 647 -35.31 -57.13 -14.18
N ALA A 648 -34.97 -56.92 -15.45
CA ALA A 648 -34.93 -57.97 -16.46
C ALA A 648 -33.91 -59.07 -16.10
N LYS A 649 -32.71 -58.71 -15.63
CA LYS A 649 -31.72 -59.68 -15.13
C LYS A 649 -32.24 -60.47 -13.93
N LEU A 650 -32.89 -59.82 -12.96
CA LEU A 650 -33.50 -60.50 -11.81
C LEU A 650 -34.65 -61.43 -12.23
N ALA A 651 -35.43 -61.05 -13.24
CA ALA A 651 -36.50 -61.87 -13.80
C ALA A 651 -35.95 -63.09 -14.58
N GLU A 652 -34.84 -62.93 -15.31
CA GLU A 652 -34.13 -64.02 -15.97
C GLU A 652 -33.51 -64.98 -14.96
N ASP A 653 -32.87 -64.48 -13.90
CA ASP A 653 -32.32 -65.29 -12.81
C ASP A 653 -33.43 -66.04 -12.05
N ALA A 654 -34.60 -65.41 -11.84
CA ALA A 654 -35.77 -66.06 -11.24
C ALA A 654 -36.33 -67.17 -12.15
N ARG A 655 -36.34 -66.96 -13.48
CA ARG A 655 -36.69 -68.00 -14.47
C ARG A 655 -35.66 -69.13 -14.47
N GLN A 656 -34.36 -68.84 -14.33
CA GLN A 656 -33.30 -69.85 -14.27
C GLN A 656 -33.42 -70.76 -13.03
N ARG A 657 -33.79 -70.21 -11.87
CA ARG A 657 -34.03 -71.00 -10.64
C ARG A 657 -35.26 -71.92 -10.73
N LEU A 658 -36.31 -71.48 -11.44
CA LEU A 658 -37.48 -72.32 -11.75
C LEU A 658 -37.15 -73.43 -12.77
N ILE A 659 -36.25 -73.15 -13.71
CA ILE A 659 -35.78 -74.10 -14.75
C ILE A 659 -34.83 -75.14 -14.14
N GLU A 660 -34.03 -74.79 -13.13
CA GLU A 660 -33.07 -75.70 -12.50
C GLU A 660 -33.74 -76.77 -11.62
N LYS A 661 -34.88 -76.43 -10.98
CA LYS A 661 -35.72 -77.38 -10.24
C LYS A 661 -36.41 -78.38 -11.19
N LYS A 662 -36.91 -77.92 -12.34
CA LYS A 662 -37.43 -78.76 -13.44
C LYS A 662 -36.34 -79.61 -14.11
N ARG A 663 -35.08 -79.18 -14.09
CA ARG A 663 -33.94 -79.87 -14.73
C ARG A 663 -33.50 -81.14 -14.00
N ARG A 664 -33.70 -81.22 -12.67
CA ARG A 664 -33.41 -82.44 -11.88
C ARG A 664 -34.49 -83.51 -12.09
N GLU A 665 -35.74 -83.10 -12.25
CA GLU A 665 -36.85 -83.98 -12.68
C GLU A 665 -36.66 -84.45 -14.14
N LEU A 666 -36.16 -83.58 -15.02
CA LEU A 666 -35.87 -83.92 -16.42
C LEU A 666 -34.66 -84.84 -16.62
N ASN A 667 -33.70 -84.90 -15.70
CA ASN A 667 -32.55 -85.79 -15.86
C ASN A 667 -32.90 -87.27 -15.56
N ALA A 668 -33.86 -87.54 -14.67
CA ALA A 668 -34.44 -88.87 -14.49
C ALA A 668 -35.32 -89.28 -15.70
N LEU A 669 -35.95 -88.31 -16.36
CA LEU A 669 -36.67 -88.49 -17.63
C LEU A 669 -35.71 -88.70 -18.83
N LYS A 670 -34.52 -88.10 -18.82
CA LYS A 670 -33.55 -88.17 -19.94
C LYS A 670 -32.97 -89.55 -20.19
N GLU A 671 -32.77 -90.37 -19.16
CA GLU A 671 -32.33 -91.77 -19.35
C GLU A 671 -33.41 -92.60 -20.06
N THR A 672 -34.69 -92.27 -19.85
CA THR A 672 -35.81 -92.92 -20.55
C THR A 672 -36.05 -92.34 -21.96
N ILE A 673 -35.63 -91.10 -22.20
CA ILE A 673 -35.82 -90.38 -23.47
C ILE A 673 -34.65 -90.62 -24.43
N THR A 674 -33.41 -90.80 -23.98
CA THR A 674 -32.28 -91.14 -24.89
C THR A 674 -32.50 -92.48 -25.58
N ALA A 675 -33.11 -93.45 -24.90
CA ALA A 675 -33.55 -94.71 -25.50
C ALA A 675 -34.67 -94.52 -26.55
N LYS A 676 -35.59 -93.56 -26.35
CA LYS A 676 -36.67 -93.23 -27.30
C LYS A 676 -36.19 -92.37 -28.47
N ALA A 677 -35.26 -91.44 -28.22
CA ALA A 677 -34.71 -90.53 -29.22
C ALA A 677 -33.82 -91.25 -30.25
N ILE A 678 -33.14 -92.34 -29.88
CA ILE A 678 -32.40 -93.19 -30.84
C ILE A 678 -33.36 -93.95 -31.75
N GLY A 679 -34.55 -94.31 -31.26
CA GLY A 679 -35.64 -94.85 -32.09
C GLY A 679 -36.25 -93.80 -33.03
N ASP A 680 -36.45 -92.58 -32.55
CA ASP A 680 -37.08 -91.50 -33.32
C ASP A 680 -36.15 -90.86 -34.37
N ILE A 681 -34.83 -90.88 -34.16
CA ILE A 681 -33.84 -90.37 -35.12
C ILE A 681 -33.63 -91.34 -36.29
N ASN A 682 -33.60 -92.65 -36.04
CA ASN A 682 -33.58 -93.65 -37.13
C ASN A 682 -34.89 -93.65 -37.95
N ALA A 683 -36.01 -93.28 -37.33
CA ALA A 683 -37.31 -93.17 -38.00
C ALA A 683 -37.51 -91.87 -38.81
N LYS A 684 -36.72 -90.82 -38.53
CA LYS A 684 -36.78 -89.53 -39.24
C LYS A 684 -35.66 -89.31 -40.27
N GLY A 685 -34.89 -90.36 -40.55
CA GLY A 685 -34.39 -90.63 -41.90
C GLY A 685 -33.27 -89.76 -42.46
N ASN A 686 -32.57 -88.95 -41.64
CA ASN A 686 -31.45 -88.14 -42.14
C ASN A 686 -30.05 -88.60 -41.67
N VAL A 687 -29.92 -89.51 -40.69
CA VAL A 687 -28.71 -90.30 -40.37
C VAL A 687 -29.13 -91.60 -39.62
N TYR A 688 -28.54 -92.76 -39.96
CA TYR A 688 -28.75 -94.04 -39.24
C TYR A 688 -27.67 -94.24 -38.17
N ILE A 689 -28.09 -94.48 -36.92
CA ILE A 689 -27.18 -94.71 -35.79
C ILE A 689 -27.57 -96.02 -35.09
N ASP A 690 -26.60 -96.93 -34.95
CA ASP A 690 -26.83 -98.28 -34.40
C ASP A 690 -27.25 -98.25 -32.92
N PRO A 691 -28.37 -98.89 -32.52
CA PRO A 691 -28.91 -98.84 -31.17
C PRO A 691 -28.00 -99.40 -30.05
N ALA A 692 -26.96 -100.16 -30.40
CA ALA A 692 -26.01 -100.70 -29.43
C ALA A 692 -24.96 -99.68 -28.96
N LEU A 693 -24.74 -98.59 -29.71
CA LEU A 693 -23.80 -97.50 -29.36
C LEU A 693 -24.43 -96.41 -28.48
N ALA A 694 -25.70 -96.58 -28.09
CA ALA A 694 -26.45 -95.72 -27.17
C ALA A 694 -25.82 -95.55 -25.78
N LYS A 695 -24.93 -96.47 -25.39
CA LYS A 695 -24.20 -96.42 -24.11
C LYS A 695 -22.89 -95.64 -24.18
N THR A 696 -22.41 -95.28 -25.38
CA THR A 696 -21.05 -94.73 -25.56
C THR A 696 -21.00 -93.35 -26.19
N MET A 697 -22.11 -92.79 -26.69
CA MET A 697 -22.14 -91.41 -27.18
C MET A 697 -23.09 -90.55 -26.35
N GLU A 698 -22.60 -89.40 -25.89
CA GLU A 698 -23.41 -88.43 -25.17
C GLU A 698 -24.12 -87.47 -26.14
N LEU A 699 -25.22 -86.88 -25.67
CA LEU A 699 -25.98 -85.80 -26.35
C LEU A 699 -25.10 -84.59 -26.76
N LYS A 700 -23.86 -84.51 -26.25
CA LYS A 700 -22.88 -83.47 -26.58
C LYS A 700 -22.32 -83.61 -28.00
N ASP A 701 -22.05 -84.81 -28.48
CA ASP A 701 -21.36 -85.01 -29.76
C ASP A 701 -22.30 -84.78 -30.97
N LEU A 702 -23.61 -84.92 -30.76
CA LEU A 702 -24.64 -84.51 -31.71
C LEU A 702 -24.86 -82.99 -31.73
N ARG A 703 -24.65 -82.33 -30.58
CA ARG A 703 -24.75 -80.87 -30.45
C ARG A 703 -23.55 -80.17 -31.10
N THR A 704 -22.35 -80.74 -31.03
CA THR A 704 -21.15 -80.17 -31.67
C THR A 704 -21.26 -80.15 -33.19
N MET A 705 -21.93 -81.14 -33.79
CA MET A 705 -22.17 -81.17 -35.24
C MET A 705 -23.14 -80.05 -35.68
N ILE A 706 -24.17 -79.75 -34.87
CA ILE A 706 -25.12 -78.66 -35.11
C ILE A 706 -24.47 -77.27 -34.88
N VAL A 707 -23.62 -77.13 -33.86
CA VAL A 707 -22.85 -75.90 -33.59
C VAL A 707 -21.88 -75.58 -34.72
N SER A 708 -21.32 -76.59 -35.38
CA SER A 708 -20.39 -76.40 -36.52
C SER A 708 -21.04 -75.77 -37.76
N LEU A 709 -22.37 -75.90 -37.91
CA LEU A 709 -23.13 -75.24 -38.98
C LEU A 709 -23.47 -73.78 -38.63
N LEU A 710 -23.70 -73.47 -37.36
CA LEU A 710 -23.92 -72.10 -36.86
C LEU A 710 -22.64 -71.25 -36.83
N SER A 711 -21.46 -71.87 -36.65
CA SER A 711 -20.18 -71.16 -36.73
C SER A 711 -19.80 -70.73 -38.15
N LYS A 712 -20.36 -71.36 -39.19
CA LYS A 712 -20.10 -70.93 -40.58
C LYS A 712 -20.69 -69.56 -40.87
N ASP A 713 -21.92 -69.30 -40.43
CA ASP A 713 -22.58 -68.00 -40.62
C ASP A 713 -21.87 -66.85 -39.87
N GLN A 714 -21.25 -67.12 -38.71
CA GLN A 714 -20.44 -66.13 -37.98
C GLN A 714 -19.13 -65.79 -38.70
N ILE A 715 -18.46 -66.78 -39.29
CA ILE A 715 -17.22 -66.56 -40.04
C ILE A 715 -17.50 -65.71 -41.28
N GLU A 716 -18.59 -66.00 -42.01
CA GLU A 716 -19.00 -65.19 -43.16
C GLU A 716 -19.35 -63.73 -42.79
N LEU A 717 -19.94 -63.50 -41.62
CA LEU A 717 -20.22 -62.13 -41.13
C LEU A 717 -18.93 -61.39 -40.75
N GLN A 718 -17.99 -62.07 -40.09
CA GLN A 718 -16.71 -61.50 -39.69
C GLN A 718 -15.90 -61.05 -40.91
N GLU A 719 -15.84 -61.87 -41.96
CA GLU A 719 -15.15 -61.53 -43.22
C GLU A 719 -15.77 -60.29 -43.90
N LYS A 720 -17.10 -60.13 -43.85
CA LYS A 720 -17.78 -58.93 -44.37
C LYS A 720 -17.45 -57.68 -43.55
N VAL A 721 -17.34 -57.80 -42.23
CA VAL A 721 -16.95 -56.69 -41.34
C VAL A 721 -15.50 -56.29 -41.58
N ASP A 722 -14.59 -57.26 -41.71
CA ASP A 722 -13.17 -56.99 -41.98
C ASP A 722 -12.96 -56.35 -43.36
N TYR A 723 -13.75 -56.78 -44.37
CA TYR A 723 -13.77 -56.12 -45.68
C TYR A 723 -14.24 -54.67 -45.59
N ALA A 724 -15.32 -54.38 -44.85
CA ALA A 724 -15.82 -53.03 -44.65
C ALA A 724 -14.81 -52.14 -43.90
N ARG A 725 -14.12 -52.70 -42.89
CA ARG A 725 -13.07 -52.01 -42.13
C ARG A 725 -11.89 -51.63 -43.01
N ASN A 726 -11.40 -52.56 -43.83
CA ASN A 726 -10.30 -52.28 -44.76
C ASN A 726 -10.70 -51.24 -45.80
N ARG A 727 -11.95 -51.29 -46.29
CA ARG A 727 -12.47 -50.27 -47.21
C ARG A 727 -12.47 -48.88 -46.58
N LEU A 728 -12.86 -48.77 -45.32
CA LEU A 728 -12.87 -47.50 -44.58
C LEU A 728 -11.46 -46.95 -44.35
N ASP A 729 -10.50 -47.82 -43.99
CA ASP A 729 -9.09 -47.41 -43.85
C ASP A 729 -8.50 -46.93 -45.19
N TYR A 730 -8.83 -47.59 -46.30
CA TYR A 730 -8.40 -47.14 -47.63
C TYR A 730 -9.00 -45.79 -48.03
N THR A 731 -10.28 -45.54 -47.70
CA THR A 731 -10.91 -44.23 -47.97
C THR A 731 -10.30 -43.11 -47.14
N GLU A 732 -10.07 -43.34 -45.84
CA GLU A 732 -9.41 -42.37 -44.97
C GLU A 732 -7.98 -42.05 -45.43
N ARG A 733 -7.22 -43.08 -45.81
CA ARG A 733 -5.86 -42.90 -46.33
C ARG A 733 -5.85 -42.18 -47.67
N ALA A 734 -6.85 -42.39 -48.52
CA ALA A 734 -7.00 -41.66 -49.77
C ALA A 734 -7.35 -40.18 -49.52
N LEU A 735 -8.29 -39.90 -48.62
CA LEU A 735 -8.66 -38.53 -48.23
C LEU A 735 -7.46 -37.77 -47.69
N ARG A 736 -6.70 -38.34 -46.75
CA ARG A 736 -5.48 -37.70 -46.21
C ARG A 736 -4.40 -37.49 -47.23
N LYS A 737 -4.26 -38.38 -48.22
CA LYS A 737 -3.31 -38.20 -49.33
C LYS A 737 -3.69 -37.02 -50.24
N VAL A 738 -4.98 -36.72 -50.36
CA VAL A 738 -5.49 -35.56 -51.11
C VAL A 738 -5.38 -34.27 -50.28
N GLU A 739 -5.59 -34.36 -48.96
CA GLU A 739 -5.56 -33.22 -48.03
C GLU A 739 -4.14 -32.72 -47.75
N LEU A 740 -3.18 -33.62 -47.55
CA LEU A 740 -1.79 -33.27 -47.18
C LEU A 740 -1.14 -32.23 -48.12
N PRO A 741 -1.22 -32.34 -49.46
CA PRO A 741 -0.69 -31.32 -50.35
C PRO A 741 -1.36 -29.95 -50.23
N ILE A 742 -2.65 -29.91 -49.90
CA ILE A 742 -3.40 -28.65 -49.72
C ILE A 742 -2.93 -27.98 -48.44
N LEU A 743 -2.87 -28.72 -47.34
CA LEU A 743 -2.36 -28.22 -46.06
C LEU A 743 -0.89 -27.78 -46.13
N GLN A 744 -0.07 -28.46 -46.94
CA GLN A 744 1.32 -28.04 -47.19
C GLN A 744 1.38 -26.70 -47.91
N LYS A 745 0.53 -26.47 -48.92
CA LYS A 745 0.45 -25.19 -49.61
C LYS A 745 -0.03 -24.06 -48.70
N GLU A 746 -1.08 -24.29 -47.93
CA GLU A 746 -1.57 -23.31 -46.93
C GLU A 746 -0.47 -22.98 -45.91
N ALA A 747 0.26 -23.98 -45.42
CA ALA A 747 1.38 -23.75 -44.50
C ALA A 747 2.53 -22.94 -45.13
N GLU A 748 2.82 -23.15 -46.42
CA GLU A 748 3.81 -22.38 -47.17
C GLU A 748 3.34 -20.93 -47.38
N GLU A 749 2.07 -20.70 -47.68
CA GLU A 749 1.46 -19.37 -47.80
C GLU A 749 1.50 -18.60 -46.47
N TYR A 750 1.11 -19.25 -45.36
CA TYR A 750 1.23 -18.64 -44.04
C TYR A 750 2.68 -18.29 -43.70
N LYS A 751 3.62 -19.18 -44.01
CA LYS A 751 5.04 -18.91 -43.79
C LYS A 751 5.53 -17.73 -44.63
N ALA A 752 5.07 -17.58 -45.87
CA ALA A 752 5.43 -16.43 -46.70
C ALA A 752 4.89 -15.11 -46.13
N VAL A 753 3.62 -15.08 -45.69
CA VAL A 753 3.01 -13.90 -45.05
C VAL A 753 3.71 -13.54 -43.73
N ASP A 754 4.11 -14.54 -42.95
CA ASP A 754 4.83 -14.29 -41.70
C ASP A 754 6.26 -13.77 -41.96
N MET A 755 6.92 -14.25 -43.02
CA MET A 755 8.24 -13.74 -43.43
C MET A 755 8.17 -12.28 -43.87
N THR A 756 7.16 -11.87 -44.65
CA THR A 756 7.03 -10.46 -45.07
C THR A 756 6.74 -9.54 -43.90
N LYS A 757 5.90 -9.97 -42.94
CA LYS A 757 5.67 -9.24 -41.68
C LYS A 757 6.94 -9.13 -40.85
N TYR A 758 7.72 -10.20 -40.76
CA TYR A 758 8.98 -10.22 -40.03
C TYR A 758 10.00 -9.28 -40.67
N GLU A 759 10.13 -9.28 -42.00
CA GLU A 759 11.01 -8.37 -42.74
C GLU A 759 10.60 -6.91 -42.54
N ALA A 760 9.32 -6.58 -42.67
CA ALA A 760 8.81 -5.22 -42.44
C ALA A 760 9.00 -4.75 -40.98
N MET A 761 8.84 -5.65 -40.00
CA MET A 761 9.13 -5.34 -38.59
C MET A 761 10.62 -5.08 -38.39
N ASN A 762 11.49 -5.89 -39.00
CA ASN A 762 12.93 -5.75 -38.89
C ASN A 762 13.43 -4.45 -39.55
N GLU A 763 12.87 -4.08 -40.70
CA GLU A 763 13.16 -2.80 -41.37
C GLU A 763 12.79 -1.61 -40.49
N LYS A 764 11.61 -1.64 -39.83
CA LYS A 764 11.22 -0.60 -38.87
C LYS A 764 12.15 -0.49 -37.67
N ILE A 765 12.59 -1.63 -37.13
CA ILE A 765 13.53 -1.67 -36.01
C ILE A 765 14.88 -1.07 -36.43
N ILE A 766 15.37 -1.42 -37.62
CA ILE A 766 16.64 -0.90 -38.14
C ILE A 766 16.52 0.60 -38.43
N ALA A 767 15.41 1.07 -39.02
CA ALA A 767 15.18 2.48 -39.28
C ALA A 767 15.15 3.30 -37.99
N ALA A 768 14.39 2.84 -36.98
CA ALA A 768 14.33 3.50 -35.67
C ALA A 768 15.71 3.52 -34.97
N ALA A 769 16.49 2.44 -35.08
CA ALA A 769 17.83 2.39 -34.51
C ALA A 769 18.81 3.35 -35.22
N LYS A 770 18.65 3.57 -36.53
CA LYS A 770 19.44 4.54 -37.30
C LYS A 770 19.10 5.97 -36.91
N THR A 771 17.81 6.34 -36.88
CA THR A 771 17.38 7.69 -36.50
C THR A 771 17.79 8.02 -35.06
N GLU A 772 17.66 7.06 -34.14
CA GLU A 772 18.12 7.24 -32.75
C GLU A 772 19.65 7.40 -32.68
N HIS A 773 20.41 6.67 -33.49
CA HIS A 773 21.86 6.81 -33.54
C HIS A 773 22.30 8.15 -34.14
N GLU A 774 21.63 8.61 -35.19
CA GLU A 774 21.85 9.93 -35.81
C GLU A 774 21.56 11.06 -34.81
N ALA A 775 20.41 11.02 -34.12
CA ALA A 775 20.09 12.00 -33.07
C ALA A 775 21.12 12.01 -31.93
N ARG A 776 21.60 10.82 -31.51
CA ARG A 776 22.67 10.74 -30.49
C ARG A 776 24.02 11.28 -30.99
N LEU A 777 24.33 11.16 -32.28
CA LEU A 777 25.53 11.76 -32.87
C LEU A 777 25.41 13.29 -32.89
N GLU A 778 24.25 13.83 -33.25
CA GLU A 778 23.99 15.28 -33.18
C GLU A 778 24.14 15.81 -31.76
N ASP A 779 23.56 15.13 -30.77
CA ASP A 779 23.73 15.48 -29.36
C ASP A 779 25.20 15.39 -28.93
N HIS A 780 25.93 14.39 -29.39
CA HIS A 780 27.35 14.25 -29.11
C HIS A 780 28.17 15.40 -29.71
N GLU A 781 27.90 15.82 -30.94
CA GLU A 781 28.56 16.95 -31.60
C GLU A 781 28.27 18.27 -30.86
N ARG A 782 27.01 18.51 -30.50
CA ARG A 782 26.60 19.67 -29.69
C ARG A 782 27.34 19.71 -28.35
N LEU A 783 27.36 18.59 -27.61
CA LEU A 783 27.98 18.49 -26.29
C LEU A 783 29.51 18.55 -26.34
N THR A 784 30.14 18.05 -27.41
CA THR A 784 31.60 18.07 -27.55
C THR A 784 32.15 19.49 -27.58
N SER A 785 31.40 20.44 -28.17
CA SER A 785 31.79 21.86 -28.18
C SER A 785 31.84 22.46 -26.76
N VAL A 786 30.89 22.11 -25.90
CA VAL A 786 30.73 22.63 -24.52
C VAL A 786 31.56 21.84 -23.49
N TYR A 787 32.06 20.66 -23.86
CA TYR A 787 32.76 19.75 -22.93
C TYR A 787 34.02 20.37 -22.32
N SER A 788 34.76 21.17 -23.09
CA SER A 788 35.96 21.85 -22.62
C SER A 788 35.65 22.90 -21.54
N ASP A 789 34.58 23.68 -21.73
CA ASP A 789 34.09 24.66 -20.77
C ASP A 789 33.58 23.97 -19.50
N PHE A 790 32.85 22.87 -19.65
CA PHE A 790 32.40 22.04 -18.52
C PHE A 790 33.57 21.51 -17.70
N GLN A 791 34.63 20.99 -18.32
CA GLN A 791 35.81 20.53 -17.59
C GLN A 791 36.50 21.69 -16.85
N SER A 792 36.55 22.88 -17.44
CA SER A 792 37.11 24.06 -16.80
C SER A 792 36.27 24.52 -15.59
N LEU A 793 34.94 24.45 -15.69
CA LEU A 793 34.02 24.78 -14.61
C LEU A 793 34.11 23.75 -13.48
N LYS A 794 34.11 22.47 -13.84
CA LYS A 794 34.23 21.36 -12.90
C LYS A 794 35.52 21.45 -12.08
N THR A 795 36.66 21.68 -12.73
CA THR A 795 37.95 21.83 -12.03
C THR A 795 37.99 23.07 -11.13
N LYS A 796 37.35 24.17 -11.54
CA LYS A 796 37.19 25.36 -10.67
C LYS A 796 36.31 25.07 -9.45
N LEU A 797 35.20 24.36 -9.63
CA LEU A 797 34.30 23.99 -8.53
C LEU A 797 34.97 23.00 -7.58
N GLU A 798 35.65 21.98 -8.10
CA GLU A 798 36.39 21.00 -7.29
C GLU A 798 37.50 21.69 -6.47
N SER A 799 38.27 22.60 -7.07
CA SER A 799 39.31 23.33 -6.35
C SER A 799 38.75 24.33 -5.32
N ALA A 800 37.63 25.00 -5.61
CA ALA A 800 36.95 25.87 -4.64
C ALA A 800 36.43 25.05 -3.44
N HIS A 801 35.79 23.91 -3.71
CA HIS A 801 35.27 23.04 -2.68
C HIS A 801 36.39 22.38 -1.85
N GLU A 802 37.51 21.98 -2.47
CA GLU A 802 38.69 21.49 -1.75
C GLU A 802 39.30 22.58 -0.85
N ALA A 803 39.29 23.84 -1.27
CA ALA A 803 39.77 24.95 -0.46
C ALA A 803 38.86 25.24 0.74
N GLU A 804 37.54 25.26 0.55
CA GLU A 804 36.58 25.43 1.63
C GLU A 804 36.65 24.28 2.64
N PHE A 805 36.67 23.03 2.15
CA PHE A 805 36.77 21.85 2.99
C PHE A 805 38.12 21.76 3.71
N GLY A 806 39.20 22.18 3.04
CA GLY A 806 40.52 22.34 3.64
C GLY A 806 40.50 23.33 4.80
N ALA A 807 39.93 24.52 4.61
CA ALA A 807 39.82 25.54 5.63
C ALA A 807 38.98 25.08 6.84
N GLN A 808 37.86 24.39 6.60
CA GLN A 808 37.05 23.81 7.67
C GLN A 808 37.83 22.73 8.44
N ARG A 809 38.57 21.86 7.73
CA ARG A 809 39.37 20.81 8.36
C ARG A 809 40.49 21.38 9.22
N ASP A 810 41.13 22.45 8.77
CA ASP A 810 42.18 23.14 9.53
C ASP A 810 41.60 23.88 10.74
N ALA A 811 40.43 24.52 10.61
CA ALA A 811 39.73 25.15 11.72
C ALA A 811 39.30 24.12 12.79
N LEU A 812 38.78 22.97 12.37
CA LEU A 812 38.43 21.87 13.28
C LEU A 812 39.66 21.27 13.94
N ARG A 813 40.79 21.13 13.22
CA ARG A 813 42.06 20.68 13.78
C ARG A 813 42.58 21.67 14.83
N ALA A 814 42.48 22.97 14.60
CA ALA A 814 42.86 23.99 15.56
C ALA A 814 41.99 23.93 16.83
N LYS A 815 40.66 23.82 16.69
CA LYS A 815 39.73 23.63 17.83
C LYS A 815 40.04 22.37 18.62
N PHE A 816 40.40 21.27 17.93
CA PHE A 816 40.80 20.04 18.59
C PHE A 816 42.11 20.19 19.40
N GLU A 817 43.11 20.89 18.86
CA GLU A 817 44.34 21.18 19.60
C GLU A 817 44.11 22.10 20.81
N GLU A 818 43.21 23.08 20.69
CA GLU A 818 42.79 23.94 21.80
C GLU A 818 42.07 23.15 22.89
N ALA A 819 41.12 22.29 22.53
CA ALA A 819 40.42 21.41 23.46
C ALA A 819 41.39 20.44 24.17
N LYS A 820 42.37 19.90 23.43
CA LYS A 820 43.43 19.04 24.00
C LYS A 820 44.29 19.80 25.02
N LYS A 821 44.64 21.05 24.75
CA LYS A 821 45.38 21.90 25.70
C LYS A 821 44.54 22.23 26.94
N ALA A 822 43.24 22.50 26.76
CA ALA A 822 42.32 22.75 27.87
C ALA A 822 42.20 21.53 28.80
N ARG A 823 42.00 20.32 28.25
CA ARG A 823 41.93 19.09 29.07
C ARG A 823 43.25 18.80 29.80
N ILE A 824 44.40 19.07 29.17
CA ILE A 824 45.69 18.93 29.85
C ILE A 824 45.83 19.92 31.03
N ALA A 825 45.32 21.15 30.89
CA ALA A 825 45.35 22.15 31.96
C ALA A 825 44.41 21.78 33.11
N GLU A 826 43.21 21.27 32.80
CA GLU A 826 42.23 20.79 33.77
C GLU A 826 42.76 19.61 34.58
N VAL A 827 43.32 18.60 33.93
CA VAL A 827 43.93 17.43 34.61
C VAL A 827 45.10 17.86 35.50
N ARG A 828 45.85 18.91 35.12
CA ARG A 828 46.89 19.47 35.99
C ARG A 828 46.31 20.18 37.23
N GLN A 829 45.20 20.88 37.10
CA GLN A 829 44.50 21.50 38.23
C GLN A 829 43.93 20.45 39.18
N GLN A 830 43.26 19.43 38.65
CA GLN A 830 42.72 18.32 39.46
C GLN A 830 43.81 17.62 40.28
N ARG A 831 44.96 17.31 39.66
CA ARG A 831 46.11 16.72 40.39
C ARG A 831 46.70 17.64 41.46
N TYR A 832 46.68 18.96 41.23
CA TYR A 832 47.12 19.94 42.23
C TYR A 832 46.16 19.99 43.42
N ASP A 833 44.85 20.01 43.16
CA ASP A 833 43.82 20.05 44.19
C ASP A 833 43.77 18.76 45.01
N GLU A 834 43.99 17.61 44.37
CA GLU A 834 44.16 16.32 45.07
C GLU A 834 45.36 16.33 46.02
N LEU A 835 46.51 16.84 45.58
CA LEU A 835 47.70 16.96 46.45
C LEU A 835 47.45 17.91 47.63
N VAL A 836 46.73 19.01 47.41
CA VAL A 836 46.34 19.95 48.47
C VAL A 836 45.36 19.30 49.44
N ALA A 837 44.40 18.51 48.95
CA ALA A 837 43.44 17.78 49.78
C ALA A 837 44.12 16.70 50.62
N GLN A 838 45.07 15.94 50.05
CA GLN A 838 45.88 14.98 50.78
C GLN A 838 46.69 15.66 51.89
N ARG A 839 47.30 16.82 51.61
CA ARG A 839 48.06 17.56 52.62
C ARG A 839 47.19 18.10 53.75
N LYS A 840 45.96 18.55 53.45
CA LYS A 840 44.98 18.95 54.47
C LYS A 840 44.50 17.76 55.30
N ALA A 841 44.33 16.59 54.68
CA ALA A 841 43.93 15.36 55.37
C ALA A 841 45.02 14.85 56.32
N GLU A 842 46.31 14.93 55.93
CA GLU A 842 47.45 14.64 56.81
C GLU A 842 47.48 15.55 58.03
N ILE A 843 47.35 16.87 57.84
CA ILE A 843 47.33 17.84 58.95
C ILE A 843 46.13 17.58 59.88
N ALA A 844 44.96 17.27 59.34
CA ALA A 844 43.78 16.92 60.13
C ALA A 844 43.93 15.58 60.89
N ALA A 845 44.68 14.62 60.34
CA ALA A 845 44.99 13.36 61.00
C ALA A 845 46.00 13.57 62.15
N GLU A 846 47.00 14.43 61.97
CA GLU A 846 47.94 14.84 63.01
C GLU A 846 47.23 15.56 64.16
N GLU A 847 46.30 16.47 63.88
CA GLU A 847 45.49 17.14 64.91
C GLU A 847 44.57 16.15 65.67
N ARG A 848 43.98 15.17 64.99
CA ARG A 848 43.17 14.12 65.64
C ARG A 848 44.03 13.19 66.50
N ALA A 849 45.24 12.85 66.07
CA ALA A 849 46.18 12.06 66.85
C ALA A 849 46.65 12.80 68.11
N ALA A 850 46.90 14.11 68.02
CA ALA A 850 47.24 14.95 69.18
C ALA A 850 46.08 15.05 70.20
N ARG A 851 44.82 15.13 69.72
CA ARG A 851 43.64 15.08 70.59
C ARG A 851 43.46 13.72 71.25
N ALA A 852 43.65 12.63 70.50
CA ALA A 852 43.58 11.27 71.04
C ALA A 852 44.65 11.00 72.11
N GLN A 853 45.88 11.50 71.93
CA GLN A 853 46.93 11.40 72.94
C GLN A 853 46.60 12.23 74.20
N SER A 854 45.98 13.41 74.03
CA SER A 854 45.50 14.21 75.15
C SER A 854 44.36 13.51 75.91
N ASP A 855 43.44 12.86 75.20
CA ASP A 855 42.33 12.10 75.78
C ASP A 855 42.82 10.82 76.49
N GLU A 856 43.84 10.14 75.95
CA GLU A 856 44.49 8.99 76.62
C GLU A 856 45.23 9.40 77.90
N GLU A 857 45.90 10.55 77.93
CA GLU A 857 46.51 11.07 79.17
C GLU A 857 45.45 11.39 80.24
N ILE A 858 44.30 11.93 79.83
CA ILE A 858 43.16 12.20 80.73
C ILE A 858 42.58 10.88 81.27
N MET A 859 42.42 9.87 80.41
CA MET A 859 41.90 8.55 80.80
C MET A 859 42.88 7.76 81.67
N ARG A 860 44.19 7.93 81.49
CA ARG A 860 45.22 7.33 82.34
C ARG A 860 45.22 7.92 83.75
N LYS A 861 45.08 9.24 83.88
CA LYS A 861 44.90 9.92 85.20
C LYS A 861 43.60 9.51 85.89
N ARG A 862 42.55 9.19 85.14
CA ARG A 862 41.26 8.69 85.68
C ARG A 862 41.37 7.26 86.21
N ARG A 863 42.12 6.39 85.52
CA ARG A 863 42.39 5.00 85.97
C ARG A 863 43.29 4.93 87.19
N GLU A 864 44.30 5.79 87.30
CA GLU A 864 45.15 5.88 88.51
C GLU A 864 44.34 6.31 89.75
N MET A 865 43.30 7.13 89.58
CA MET A 865 42.35 7.49 90.66
C MET A 865 41.39 6.33 91.01
N GLU A 866 40.97 5.51 90.04
CA GLU A 866 40.15 4.30 90.28
C GLU A 866 40.93 3.15 90.94
N ASP A 867 42.19 2.92 90.56
CA ASP A 867 43.05 1.88 91.16
C ASP A 867 43.44 2.21 92.62
N ALA A 868 43.52 3.50 92.98
CA ALA A 868 43.70 3.93 94.37
C ALA A 868 42.45 3.64 95.24
N VAL A 869 41.26 3.60 94.64
CA VAL A 869 40.00 3.23 95.31
C VAL A 869 39.85 1.70 95.38
N ALA A 870 40.29 0.97 94.35
CA ALA A 870 40.27 -0.50 94.33
C ALA A 870 41.26 -1.14 95.33
N LYS A 871 42.42 -0.53 95.59
CA LYS A 871 43.37 -0.97 96.64
C LYS A 871 42.87 -0.78 98.08
N LYS A 872 41.79 -0.02 98.29
CA LYS A 872 41.18 0.20 99.61
C LYS A 872 40.12 -0.86 99.97
N ASN A 873 39.61 -1.61 98.98
CA ASN A 873 38.49 -2.54 99.13
C ASN A 873 38.86 -4.03 98.97
N ALA A 874 40.15 -4.38 98.88
CA ALA A 874 40.63 -5.74 98.62
C ALA A 874 41.60 -6.26 99.71
N SER A 875 41.24 -6.11 101.00
CA SER A 875 42.00 -6.63 102.15
C SER A 875 41.17 -7.52 103.09
N VAL A 876 40.29 -8.38 102.56
CA VAL A 876 39.62 -9.47 103.32
C VAL A 876 39.44 -10.68 102.38
N ALA A 877 39.73 -11.87 102.90
CA ALA A 877 39.58 -13.21 102.31
C ALA A 877 40.77 -13.74 101.47
N ALA A 878 41.80 -14.17 102.21
CA ALA A 878 42.79 -15.16 101.81
C ALA A 878 42.33 -16.59 102.15
N ALA A 879 42.70 -17.60 101.34
CA ALA A 879 43.21 -18.93 101.74
C ALA A 879 43.18 -19.99 100.59
N THR A 880 44.30 -20.11 99.85
CA THR A 880 45.14 -21.32 99.51
C THR A 880 44.54 -22.74 99.29
N PRO A 881 45.26 -23.74 98.66
CA PRO A 881 46.29 -23.70 97.58
C PRO A 881 46.35 -24.96 96.63
N SER A 882 47.38 -24.98 95.73
CA SER A 882 48.03 -26.13 95.04
C SER A 882 47.44 -26.55 93.67
N ILE A 883 48.16 -26.58 92.53
CA ILE A 883 49.41 -27.27 92.20
C ILE A 883 50.21 -26.49 91.11
N ALA A 884 51.54 -26.48 91.19
CA ALA A 884 52.51 -26.04 90.16
C ALA A 884 53.36 -27.25 89.71
N PRO A 885 54.34 -27.22 88.75
CA PRO A 885 54.92 -26.06 88.04
C PRO A 885 55.39 -26.29 86.56
N SER A 886 55.90 -25.20 85.96
CA SER A 886 57.20 -25.13 85.23
C SER A 886 57.31 -25.35 83.69
N ILE A 887 58.05 -24.40 83.08
CA ILE A 887 58.99 -24.49 81.94
C ILE A 887 58.44 -24.30 80.51
N ALA A 888 58.74 -23.12 79.94
CA ALA A 888 59.06 -22.92 78.51
C ALA A 888 60.56 -23.28 78.28
N PRO A 889 61.12 -23.49 77.06
CA PRO A 889 60.62 -23.09 75.73
C PRO A 889 60.90 -24.10 74.57
N SER A 890 60.60 -23.66 73.33
CA SER A 890 61.14 -24.08 72.02
C SER A 890 60.25 -24.91 71.06
N GLN A 891 60.49 -24.63 69.78
CA GLN A 891 59.76 -24.89 68.51
C GLN A 891 59.10 -26.26 68.27
N PRO A 892 58.23 -26.35 67.24
CA PRO A 892 58.25 -27.55 66.38
C PRO A 892 58.16 -27.28 64.86
N ARG A 893 58.78 -28.19 64.10
CA ARG A 893 58.63 -28.43 62.65
C ARG A 893 57.58 -29.53 62.38
N SER A 894 56.89 -29.42 61.22
CA SER A 894 56.34 -30.46 60.30
C SER A 894 55.46 -31.60 60.87
N SER A 895 54.34 -32.09 60.31
CA SER A 895 53.72 -32.16 58.96
C SER A 895 52.30 -32.79 59.16
N PRO A 896 51.56 -33.38 58.19
CA PRO A 896 51.11 -33.01 56.83
C PRO A 896 49.57 -33.20 56.64
N PHE A 897 48.78 -32.19 56.23
CA PHE A 897 47.46 -32.44 55.61
C PHE A 897 46.92 -31.16 54.95
N GLY A 898 46.75 -31.17 53.63
CA GLY A 898 46.13 -30.03 52.92
C GLY A 898 46.67 -29.78 51.51
N SER A 899 46.54 -30.75 50.59
CA SER A 899 46.79 -30.55 49.16
C SER A 899 45.84 -31.41 48.34
N MET A 900 44.53 -31.13 48.41
CA MET A 900 43.53 -31.85 47.62
C MET A 900 42.30 -31.04 47.17
N ASN A 901 42.26 -29.72 47.43
CA ASN A 901 41.09 -28.88 47.08
C ASN A 901 41.35 -27.83 45.98
N ASP A 902 42.59 -27.60 45.57
CA ASP A 902 42.89 -26.64 44.49
C ASP A 902 42.88 -27.29 43.09
N SER A 903 43.28 -28.56 42.97
CA SER A 903 43.25 -29.27 41.67
C SER A 903 41.84 -29.52 41.15
N LYS A 904 40.86 -29.75 42.03
CA LYS A 904 39.44 -29.90 41.65
C LYS A 904 38.78 -28.59 41.23
N ARG A 905 39.26 -27.44 41.73
CA ARG A 905 38.72 -26.12 41.35
C ARG A 905 39.24 -25.68 39.98
N GLU A 906 40.49 -25.97 39.65
CA GLU A 906 41.03 -25.72 38.31
C GLU A 906 40.42 -26.64 37.23
N GLU A 907 40.10 -27.88 37.58
CA GLU A 907 39.48 -28.83 36.65
C GLU A 907 38.02 -28.46 36.31
N ILE A 908 37.27 -27.89 37.25
CA ILE A 908 35.90 -27.38 37.04
C ILE A 908 35.90 -26.10 36.20
N ALA A 909 36.85 -25.18 36.44
CA ALA A 909 36.99 -23.95 35.65
C ALA A 909 37.39 -24.23 34.20
N ARG A 910 38.21 -25.26 33.97
CA ARG A 910 38.60 -25.71 32.62
C ARG A 910 37.42 -26.35 31.86
N ARG A 911 36.59 -27.13 32.55
CA ARG A 911 35.38 -27.75 31.97
C ARG A 911 34.27 -26.75 31.63
N GLN A 912 34.20 -25.64 32.37
CA GLN A 912 33.30 -24.51 32.06
C GLN A 912 33.74 -23.76 30.80
N ARG A 913 35.05 -23.51 30.63
CA ARG A 913 35.59 -22.90 29.40
C ARG A 913 35.47 -23.79 28.16
N GLU A 914 35.62 -25.10 28.31
CA GLU A 914 35.41 -26.06 27.22
C GLU A 914 33.92 -26.16 26.82
N MET A 915 32.97 -25.98 27.74
CA MET A 915 31.54 -25.89 27.42
C MET A 915 31.14 -24.56 26.79
N GLU A 916 31.73 -23.42 27.19
CA GLU A 916 31.49 -22.11 26.56
C GLU A 916 32.03 -22.06 25.13
N ALA A 917 33.22 -22.61 24.88
CA ALA A 917 33.79 -22.71 23.53
C ALA A 917 32.95 -23.62 22.60
N ALA A 918 32.41 -24.72 23.12
CA ALA A 918 31.49 -25.60 22.37
C ALA A 918 30.11 -24.94 22.10
N LEU A 919 29.73 -23.93 22.88
CA LEU A 919 28.48 -23.17 22.70
C LEU A 919 28.65 -22.04 21.67
N GLU A 920 29.85 -21.47 21.55
CA GLU A 920 30.21 -20.47 20.53
C GLU A 920 30.40 -21.11 19.14
N GLU A 921 30.99 -22.30 19.03
CA GLU A 921 31.03 -23.08 17.78
C GLU A 921 29.64 -23.52 17.28
N ARG A 922 28.65 -23.61 18.18
CA ARG A 922 27.25 -23.90 17.82
C ARG A 922 26.46 -22.65 17.39
N LYS A 923 26.98 -21.45 17.63
CA LYS A 923 26.37 -20.16 17.24
C LYS A 923 26.88 -19.63 15.89
N SER A 924 28.00 -20.15 15.36
CA SER A 924 28.60 -19.72 14.09
C SER A 924 28.16 -20.50 12.84
N GLN A 925 27.18 -21.42 12.95
CA GLN A 925 26.52 -22.02 11.79
C GLN A 925 25.35 -21.15 11.29
N PRO A 926 25.22 -20.88 9.98
CA PRO A 926 24.17 -20.02 9.45
C PRO A 926 22.79 -20.66 9.66
N LYS A 927 21.91 -19.97 10.40
CA LYS A 927 20.50 -20.34 10.55
C LYS A 927 19.73 -20.02 9.28
N ALA A 928 19.13 -21.05 8.70
CA ALA A 928 18.10 -20.96 7.68
C ALA A 928 16.87 -20.17 8.17
N SER A 929 16.31 -19.36 7.27
CA SER A 929 15.11 -18.52 7.49
C SER A 929 13.83 -19.37 7.63
N PRO A 930 12.82 -18.94 8.42
CA PRO A 930 11.58 -19.68 8.62
C PRO A 930 10.40 -19.04 7.86
N PHE A 931 10.07 -19.54 6.67
CA PHE A 931 8.73 -19.38 6.07
C PHE A 931 8.43 -20.47 5.03
N GLY A 932 7.26 -21.12 5.15
CA GLY A 932 6.55 -21.80 4.06
C GLY A 932 6.82 -23.31 3.89
N SER A 933 5.81 -24.14 4.20
CA SER A 933 5.75 -25.54 3.75
C SER A 933 5.61 -25.58 2.22
N MET A 934 6.68 -25.94 1.52
CA MET A 934 6.65 -26.32 0.11
C MET A 934 6.74 -27.85 -0.01
N ASP A 935 5.93 -28.38 -0.91
CA ASP A 935 5.81 -29.79 -1.29
C ASP A 935 7.18 -30.35 -1.78
N ASP A 936 7.56 -31.53 -1.31
CA ASP A 936 8.90 -32.12 -1.53
C ASP A 936 9.24 -32.33 -3.03
N SER A 937 8.23 -32.45 -3.89
CA SER A 937 8.42 -32.58 -5.35
C SER A 937 8.96 -31.30 -6.01
N LYS A 938 8.63 -30.12 -5.47
CA LYS A 938 9.14 -28.83 -5.99
C LYS A 938 10.57 -28.55 -5.55
N ARG A 939 11.00 -29.10 -4.40
CA ARG A 939 12.40 -29.01 -3.93
C ARG A 939 13.34 -29.82 -4.82
N GLU A 940 12.94 -31.02 -5.26
CA GLU A 940 13.72 -31.82 -6.20
C GLU A 940 13.83 -31.16 -7.58
N GLU A 941 12.76 -30.50 -8.05
CA GLU A 941 12.76 -29.83 -9.35
C GLU A 941 13.65 -28.57 -9.37
N ILE A 942 13.68 -27.81 -8.26
CA ILE A 942 14.54 -26.63 -8.11
C ILE A 942 16.01 -27.05 -7.97
N ALA A 943 16.30 -28.12 -7.21
CA ALA A 943 17.65 -28.66 -7.08
C ALA A 943 18.17 -29.21 -8.42
N ARG A 944 17.31 -29.80 -9.24
CA ARG A 944 17.65 -30.25 -10.59
C ARG A 944 17.95 -29.07 -11.53
N LYS A 945 17.13 -28.02 -11.51
CA LYS A 945 17.36 -26.80 -12.32
C LYS A 945 18.61 -26.02 -11.89
N GLN A 946 18.96 -26.03 -10.60
CA GLN A 946 20.21 -25.45 -10.10
C GLN A 946 21.44 -26.24 -10.58
N ARG A 947 21.39 -27.58 -10.58
CA ARG A 947 22.46 -28.41 -11.16
C ARG A 947 22.58 -28.25 -12.67
N GLU A 948 21.48 -28.09 -13.39
CA GLU A 948 21.49 -27.80 -14.83
C GLU A 948 22.06 -26.40 -15.11
N MET A 949 21.80 -25.40 -14.25
CA MET A 949 22.43 -24.08 -14.35
C MET A 949 23.92 -24.08 -14.00
N GLU A 950 24.34 -24.80 -12.96
CA GLU A 950 25.76 -24.94 -12.61
C GLU A 950 26.54 -25.67 -13.72
N ALA A 951 25.96 -26.73 -14.30
CA ALA A 951 26.55 -27.42 -15.44
C ALA A 951 26.63 -26.53 -16.70
N ALA A 952 25.64 -25.65 -16.91
CA ALA A 952 25.67 -24.66 -17.99
C ALA A 952 26.70 -23.55 -17.75
N LEU A 953 26.94 -23.15 -16.50
CA LEU A 953 27.97 -22.20 -16.10
C LEU A 953 29.39 -22.78 -16.21
N GLU A 954 29.57 -24.07 -15.90
CA GLU A 954 30.84 -24.79 -16.10
C GLU A 954 31.16 -24.98 -17.60
N GLN A 955 30.16 -25.22 -18.46
CA GLN A 955 30.34 -25.22 -19.92
C GLN A 955 30.62 -23.82 -20.49
N LYS A 956 30.12 -22.76 -19.85
CA LYS A 956 30.36 -21.37 -20.28
C LYS A 956 31.75 -20.86 -19.87
N ASN A 957 32.36 -21.43 -18.83
CA ASN A 957 33.70 -21.09 -18.35
C ASN A 957 34.84 -21.93 -18.97
N SER A 958 34.53 -22.93 -19.80
CA SER A 958 35.53 -23.63 -20.61
C SER A 958 35.68 -22.99 -21.99
N SER A 959 36.41 -21.88 -22.08
CA SER A 959 36.93 -21.40 -23.38
C SER A 959 38.16 -22.22 -23.80
N PRO A 960 38.27 -22.61 -25.09
CA PRO A 960 39.35 -23.44 -25.59
C PRO A 960 40.67 -22.66 -25.75
N ALA A 961 41.78 -23.30 -25.38
CA ALA A 961 43.13 -22.77 -25.51
C ALA A 961 43.49 -22.34 -26.95
N PRO A 962 44.35 -21.31 -27.14
CA PRO A 962 44.64 -20.76 -28.46
C PRO A 962 45.53 -21.71 -29.28
N LYS A 963 45.03 -22.11 -30.45
CA LYS A 963 45.82 -22.83 -31.46
C LYS A 963 46.75 -21.86 -32.21
N LYS A 964 48.03 -22.20 -32.26
CA LYS A 964 49.07 -21.53 -33.07
C LYS A 964 48.65 -21.52 -34.54
N GLY A 965 48.52 -20.34 -35.12
CA GLY A 965 48.25 -20.15 -36.55
C GLY A 965 49.48 -20.48 -37.40
N ALA A 966 49.32 -21.43 -38.32
CA ALA A 966 50.28 -21.73 -39.38
C ALA A 966 50.04 -20.79 -40.58
N TYR A 967 51.13 -20.27 -41.12
CA TYR A 967 51.20 -19.42 -42.31
C TYR A 967 50.59 -20.09 -43.56
N VAL A 968 49.72 -19.37 -44.29
CA VAL A 968 49.16 -19.79 -45.59
C VAL A 968 49.75 -18.91 -46.70
N PRO A 969 50.40 -19.47 -47.74
CA PRO A 969 51.07 -18.69 -48.78
C PRO A 969 50.13 -17.95 -49.75
N PRO A 970 50.64 -16.95 -50.51
CA PRO A 970 49.85 -15.95 -51.26
C PRO A 970 49.10 -16.47 -52.51
N SER A 971 49.02 -17.77 -52.75
CA SER A 971 48.43 -18.35 -53.97
C SER A 971 46.94 -18.70 -53.86
N ARG A 972 46.27 -18.36 -52.75
CA ARG A 972 44.84 -18.66 -52.52
C ARG A 972 43.94 -17.47 -52.19
N ARG A 973 44.41 -16.24 -52.39
CA ARG A 973 43.53 -15.05 -52.40
C ARG A 973 43.10 -14.79 -53.84
N ASN A 974 42.08 -15.51 -54.31
CA ASN A 974 41.15 -15.11 -55.37
C ASN A 974 40.27 -16.30 -55.73
N ARG A 975 39.05 -16.33 -55.19
CA ARG A 975 37.82 -16.75 -55.90
C ARG A 975 36.61 -16.69 -54.97
N LYS A 976 35.67 -15.83 -55.39
CA LYS A 976 34.32 -15.56 -54.92
C LYS A 976 34.20 -14.73 -53.66
#